data_AF-A0A2N3CE23-F1
#
_entry.id   AF-A0A2N3CE23-F1
#
_cell.length_a   1.000
_cell.length_b   1.000
_cell.length_c   1.000
_cell.angle_alpha   90.00
_cell.angle_beta   90.00
_cell.angle_gamma   90.00
#
_symmetry.space_group_name_H-M   'P 1'
#
loop_
_entity.id
_entity.type
_entity.pdbx_description
1 polymer ?
#
loop_
_entity_poly.entity_id
_entity_poly.type
_entity_poly.pdbx_seq_one_letter_code
_entity_poly.pdbx_strand_id
1 'polypeptide(L)'
;MALRYAYDFGSSSIGWAIFQTEDGRPCRLIDLGSRLFDDGRDPQSGESNAKARREPRAMRRSYDRRLQRNKYVMDVLVQLGMMPVEQEARKTAIPLSPYEIRAKALLEALPLHHLGRAFWHINKHRGFKSNRKADVPDESGKIASAAERLNQKMQAMGCETYGSFLAARQADPDVRNRKPTRIRQNSHIKDELYEFYPTRDMLVWEFDLICKRQRGFNSGFPDEAQIAPLRDAIFWQRPLKPVDPGFCSFFQEEVRLMKAHPLAEEFIVYQKVNELRIDDDEGYPLPLNREMRDQVVQQLLSGRDVSWMQLRRIVGLGKDSGRISLEEGGEKKLEGSSMAYRFKGNKKPGPFAETWTDIRQDRQKIDALLAAYKSSNTDSELRDALAPLNLGDAEIELAMKCSLPDGHLMISMKAVDMILPHLKAEIITYAEACKRAGLHHSDKRDGEVFDFLPYYNEIDSMRRFLGHGTGDPDDPRDVRYGRIANPTVHIGLNQLRRLINTMITQYGRPDEIVLELSREIKKSKAQKDRAKRDNQQNRKANDIRKREMEEIGFYSRGDRLRTREALERIRLWEELGRNPNDRVCPYSGKPIQSLSRLLSDEVEIEHILPRSISLDDSPANKTIAYREWNRLKRNLTPSEAAQSFPEKFNQDDMIYRSRNMPLNKKWRFGPDSRERLGLEDKWQDRLLKETQHFGVVAGHYLKKLAPADVNRKEMSVWVTSGRLTSELRRKWGLHTGTNQKNRNDHRHHALDAAVIGVTDRSLVNILSRAAAQDEVQAFARVLADIPEPFDGFTDQVNTAVKRVIVSHRPSHRVAGKLHLDGAYGKVRENLTNIERGEPARGNLVVRRDILSLKPNMIEQVRDEKVRLALQQVLYEAKQAGGSDKKDFEKVLTEGLAEYSRQTGTRRVRCLYPKENAIPVGKSKQGERYKYAIPAENHHVDIVELTNGSWQAVWVDIFEANQTTLAERKGQVQPPRWQTRYPDARFIMRLHKGDTLQLFDDDKINRVKIIVSLRASFNSLQLAEHLEGGVLQKRHDDQDDPFRWDFANISKLKDRRARRVRIDEIGRIRTVNHGSV
;
A
#
# COMPACT_ATOMS: atom_id res chain seq x y z
N MET A 1 -18.14 33.75 -29.41
CA MET A 1 -16.83 33.08 -29.35
C MET A 1 -16.85 32.11 -28.17
N ALA A 2 -16.46 30.86 -28.40
CA ALA A 2 -16.58 29.78 -27.42
C ALA A 2 -15.26 29.60 -26.64
N LEU A 3 -15.33 28.97 -25.47
CA LEU A 3 -14.20 28.72 -24.59
C LEU A 3 -13.86 27.23 -24.54
N ARG A 4 -12.58 26.91 -24.70
CA ARG A 4 -12.05 25.55 -24.52
C ARG A 4 -11.09 25.50 -23.35
N TYR A 5 -11.35 24.63 -22.38
CA TYR A 5 -10.45 24.37 -21.25
C TYR A 5 -9.67 23.09 -21.51
N ALA A 6 -8.36 23.14 -21.28
CA ALA A 6 -7.46 22.01 -21.46
C ALA A 6 -6.77 21.68 -20.14
N TYR A 7 -6.62 20.38 -19.83
CA TYR A 7 -5.97 19.93 -18.62
C TYR A 7 -4.94 18.82 -18.87
N ASP A 8 -3.73 19.05 -18.35
CA ASP A 8 -2.71 18.02 -18.13
C ASP A 8 -2.84 17.50 -16.69
N PHE A 9 -3.03 16.19 -16.53
CA PHE A 9 -3.15 15.57 -15.22
C PHE A 9 -1.87 14.83 -14.86
N GLY A 10 -1.24 15.25 -13.76
CA GLY A 10 -0.20 14.50 -13.08
C GLY A 10 -0.71 13.87 -11.78
N SER A 11 0.14 13.07 -11.12
CA SER A 11 -0.18 12.49 -9.81
C SER A 11 -0.23 13.53 -8.69
N SER A 12 0.51 14.63 -8.85
CA SER A 12 0.66 15.74 -7.88
C SER A 12 0.53 17.12 -8.55
N SER A 13 0.05 17.17 -9.79
CA SER A 13 -0.07 18.39 -10.58
C SER A 13 -1.31 18.39 -11.48
N ILE A 14 -1.87 19.57 -11.72
CA ILE A 14 -2.83 19.83 -12.80
C ILE A 14 -2.31 21.05 -13.57
N GLY A 15 -1.85 20.82 -14.79
CA GLY A 15 -1.64 21.88 -15.77
C GLY A 15 -2.96 22.28 -16.39
N TRP A 16 -3.18 23.56 -16.66
CA TRP A 16 -4.40 24.04 -17.31
C TRP A 16 -4.12 25.14 -18.31
N ALA A 17 -4.93 25.21 -19.37
CA ALA A 17 -4.91 26.28 -20.37
C ALA A 17 -6.32 26.59 -20.85
N ILE A 18 -6.57 27.84 -21.25
CA ILE A 18 -7.85 28.33 -21.76
C ILE A 18 -7.63 28.92 -23.15
N PHE A 19 -8.46 28.49 -24.10
CA PHE A 19 -8.45 29.00 -25.47
C PHE A 19 -9.80 29.59 -25.83
N GLN A 20 -9.76 30.63 -26.66
CA GLN A 20 -10.89 31.07 -27.44
C GLN A 20 -10.98 30.22 -28.71
N THR A 21 -12.19 29.81 -29.08
CA THR A 21 -12.45 29.02 -30.28
C THR A 21 -13.44 29.69 -31.23
N GLU A 22 -13.20 29.45 -32.51
CA GLU A 22 -14.06 29.80 -33.64
C GLU A 22 -14.29 28.52 -34.46
N ASP A 23 -15.55 28.17 -34.72
CA ASP A 23 -15.95 26.90 -35.36
C ASP A 23 -15.32 25.64 -34.75
N GLY A 24 -15.11 25.64 -33.43
CA GLY A 24 -14.48 24.52 -32.71
C GLY A 24 -12.97 24.40 -32.93
N ARG A 25 -12.30 25.43 -33.49
CA ARG A 25 -10.85 25.50 -33.62
C ARG A 25 -10.28 26.61 -32.72
N PRO A 26 -9.20 26.35 -31.96
CA PRO A 26 -8.54 27.40 -31.19
C PRO A 26 -7.97 28.48 -32.09
N CYS A 27 -8.23 29.74 -31.74
CA CYS A 27 -7.70 30.91 -32.45
C CYS A 27 -6.86 31.83 -31.56
N ARG A 28 -6.99 31.72 -30.23
CA ARG A 28 -6.26 32.57 -29.27
C ARG A 28 -6.11 31.89 -27.92
N LEU A 29 -4.93 32.02 -27.32
CA LEU A 29 -4.69 31.64 -25.92
C LEU A 29 -5.18 32.76 -24.98
N ILE A 30 -6.03 32.42 -24.02
CA ILE A 30 -6.53 33.37 -23.00
C ILE A 30 -5.62 33.38 -21.78
N ASP A 31 -5.34 32.20 -21.21
CA ASP A 31 -4.51 32.06 -20.01
C ASP A 31 -4.03 30.61 -19.84
N LEU A 32 -2.99 30.40 -19.02
CA LEU A 32 -2.49 29.08 -18.64
C LEU A 32 -1.82 29.09 -17.27
N GLY A 33 -1.78 27.93 -16.60
CA GLY A 33 -1.16 27.82 -15.29
C GLY A 33 -0.93 26.39 -14.83
N SER A 34 -0.38 26.27 -13.63
CA SER A 34 -0.01 24.99 -13.01
C SER A 34 -0.39 24.98 -11.54
N ARG A 35 -1.11 23.94 -11.11
CA ARG A 35 -1.54 23.72 -9.73
C ARG A 35 -0.91 22.45 -9.20
N LEU A 36 -0.07 22.57 -8.17
CA LEU A 36 0.59 21.46 -7.49
C LEU A 36 -0.06 21.15 -6.14
N PHE A 37 -0.04 19.86 -5.78
CA PHE A 37 -0.58 19.34 -4.53
C PHE A 37 0.10 18.04 -4.11
N ASP A 38 0.08 17.77 -2.81
CA ASP A 38 0.52 16.49 -2.22
C ASP A 38 -0.36 15.32 -2.72
N ASP A 39 0.26 14.19 -3.09
CA ASP A 39 -0.41 12.99 -3.63
C ASP A 39 -0.98 12.06 -2.54
N GLY A 40 -0.91 12.46 -1.28
CA GLY A 40 -1.38 11.72 -0.12
C GLY A 40 -0.41 10.64 0.36
N ARG A 41 0.88 10.74 0.01
CA ARG A 41 1.91 9.74 0.32
C ARG A 41 3.07 10.34 1.10
N ASP A 42 3.85 9.46 1.70
CA ASP A 42 5.12 9.85 2.30
C ASP A 42 6.19 9.98 1.19
N PRO A 43 6.87 11.13 1.04
CA PRO A 43 7.83 11.37 -0.04
C PRO A 43 9.04 10.43 -0.01
N GLN A 44 9.41 9.91 1.17
CA GLN A 44 10.59 9.06 1.33
C GLN A 44 10.29 7.59 1.02
N SER A 45 9.15 7.09 1.49
CA SER A 45 8.76 5.67 1.38
C SER A 45 7.72 5.38 0.28
N GLY A 46 7.11 6.39 -0.33
CA GLY A 46 6.04 6.23 -1.33
C GLY A 46 4.80 5.49 -0.86
N GLU A 47 4.73 5.19 0.44
CA GLU A 47 3.57 4.58 1.05
C GLU A 47 2.46 5.62 1.22
N SER A 48 1.21 5.17 1.01
CA SER A 48 0.06 6.04 1.23
C SER A 48 -0.05 6.42 2.71
N ASN A 49 -0.25 7.71 3.01
CA ASN A 49 -0.48 8.22 4.36
C ASN A 49 -1.69 7.54 5.05
N ALA A 50 -2.66 7.04 4.26
CA ALA A 50 -3.76 6.24 4.78
C ALA A 50 -3.32 4.87 5.36
N LYS A 51 -2.26 4.25 4.83
CA LYS A 51 -1.67 3.00 5.37
C LYS A 51 -0.92 3.31 6.67
N ALA A 52 -0.09 4.35 6.67
CA ALA A 52 0.61 4.86 7.86
C ALA A 52 -0.36 5.23 8.99
N ARG A 53 -1.61 5.59 8.69
CA ARG A 53 -2.68 5.76 9.70
C ARG A 53 -3.35 4.44 10.12
N ARG A 54 -3.54 3.50 9.18
CA ARG A 54 -4.29 2.24 9.38
C ARG A 54 -3.58 1.32 10.37
N GLU A 55 -2.26 1.18 10.25
CA GLU A 55 -1.45 0.27 11.08
C GLU A 55 -1.43 0.69 12.55
N PRO A 56 -1.08 1.94 12.94
CA PRO A 56 -1.19 2.40 14.31
C PRO A 56 -2.61 2.30 14.88
N ARG A 57 -3.64 2.53 14.05
CA ARG A 57 -5.03 2.34 14.47
C ARG A 57 -5.33 0.88 14.80
N ALA A 58 -4.84 -0.07 13.99
CA ALA A 58 -4.96 -1.49 14.28
C ALA A 58 -4.22 -1.86 15.57
N MET A 59 -2.99 -1.37 15.77
CA MET A 59 -2.23 -1.58 17.00
C MET A 59 -2.94 -1.05 18.25
N ARG A 60 -3.48 0.18 18.19
CA ARG A 60 -4.27 0.77 19.29
C ARG A 60 -5.50 -0.08 19.62
N ARG A 61 -6.30 -0.43 18.61
CA ARG A 61 -7.48 -1.31 18.82
C ARG A 61 -7.10 -2.65 19.41
N SER A 62 -6.02 -3.27 18.95
CA SER A 62 -5.51 -4.53 19.51
C SER A 62 -5.06 -4.37 20.95
N TYR A 63 -4.41 -3.25 21.28
CA TYR A 63 -4.01 -2.92 22.65
C TYR A 63 -5.22 -2.71 23.57
N ASP A 64 -6.19 -1.89 23.17
CA ASP A 64 -7.40 -1.58 23.95
C ASP A 64 -8.23 -2.84 24.21
N ARG A 65 -8.44 -3.67 23.17
CA ARG A 65 -9.12 -4.96 23.30
C ARG A 65 -8.38 -5.90 24.24
N ARG A 66 -7.05 -5.90 24.21
CA ARG A 66 -6.24 -6.69 25.14
C ARG A 66 -6.38 -6.17 26.57
N LEU A 67 -6.48 -4.86 26.79
CA LEU A 67 -6.73 -4.30 28.12
C LEU A 67 -8.12 -4.65 28.64
N GLN A 68 -9.16 -4.48 27.81
CA GLN A 68 -10.53 -4.86 28.16
C GLN A 68 -10.63 -6.34 28.51
N ARG A 69 -10.06 -7.22 27.67
CA ARG A 69 -10.01 -8.66 27.95
C ARG A 69 -9.26 -8.97 29.24
N ASN A 70 -8.09 -8.35 29.46
CA ASN A 70 -7.32 -8.55 30.68
C ASN A 70 -8.11 -8.15 31.93
N LYS A 71 -8.90 -7.08 31.87
CA LYS A 71 -9.78 -6.67 32.97
C LYS A 71 -10.84 -7.76 33.20
N TYR A 72 -11.61 -8.10 32.17
CA TYR A 72 -12.69 -9.08 32.27
C TYR A 72 -12.22 -10.46 32.75
N VAL A 73 -11.13 -10.99 32.17
CA VAL A 73 -10.54 -12.28 32.62
C VAL A 73 -10.10 -12.21 34.09
N MET A 74 -9.54 -11.09 34.54
CA MET A 74 -9.16 -10.93 35.95
C MET A 74 -10.39 -10.91 36.85
N ASP A 75 -11.46 -10.23 36.45
CA ASP A 75 -12.71 -10.17 37.22
C ASP A 75 -13.32 -11.57 37.36
N VAL A 76 -13.35 -12.36 36.28
CA VAL A 76 -13.82 -13.76 36.31
C VAL A 76 -12.92 -14.65 37.17
N LEU A 77 -11.59 -14.51 37.09
CA LEU A 77 -10.67 -15.26 37.95
C LEU A 77 -10.88 -14.98 39.43
N VAL A 78 -11.22 -13.74 39.79
CA VAL A 78 -11.54 -13.34 41.17
C VAL A 78 -12.86 -13.95 41.63
N GLN A 79 -13.89 -13.91 40.78
CA GLN A 79 -15.19 -14.52 41.08
C GLN A 79 -15.09 -16.03 41.32
N LEU A 80 -14.18 -16.71 40.62
CA LEU A 80 -13.92 -18.15 40.78
C LEU A 80 -12.98 -18.50 41.94
N GLY A 81 -12.53 -17.52 42.75
CA GLY A 81 -11.54 -17.74 43.81
C GLY A 81 -10.17 -18.17 43.29
N MET A 82 -9.90 -18.01 42.00
CA MET A 82 -8.62 -18.33 41.35
C MET A 82 -7.63 -17.16 41.40
N MET A 83 -8.06 -15.98 41.83
CA MET A 83 -7.21 -14.83 42.12
C MET A 83 -7.77 -14.04 43.31
N PRO A 84 -6.93 -13.51 44.21
CA PRO A 84 -7.39 -12.65 45.29
C PRO A 84 -8.12 -11.39 44.80
N VAL A 85 -9.11 -10.89 45.56
CA VAL A 85 -9.77 -9.61 45.29
C VAL A 85 -8.77 -8.45 45.38
N GLU A 86 -7.88 -8.49 46.37
CA GLU A 86 -6.87 -7.46 46.58
C GLU A 86 -5.72 -7.54 45.56
N GLN A 87 -5.36 -6.40 44.98
CA GLN A 87 -4.30 -6.36 43.97
C GLN A 87 -2.92 -6.74 44.53
N GLU A 88 -2.63 -6.43 45.79
CA GLU A 88 -1.33 -6.76 46.41
C GLU A 88 -1.20 -8.24 46.76
N ALA A 89 -2.28 -8.86 47.22
CA ALA A 89 -2.30 -10.30 47.42
C ALA A 89 -2.01 -11.08 46.12
N ARG A 90 -2.38 -10.55 44.94
CA ARG A 90 -2.04 -11.16 43.64
C ARG A 90 -0.55 -11.15 43.31
N LYS A 91 0.25 -10.26 43.95
CA LYS A 91 1.69 -10.18 43.68
C LYS A 91 2.44 -11.42 44.13
N THR A 92 1.92 -12.17 45.10
CA THR A 92 2.49 -13.44 45.57
C THR A 92 2.56 -14.50 44.46
N ALA A 93 1.68 -14.41 43.44
CA ALA A 93 1.67 -15.30 42.29
C ALA A 93 2.66 -14.89 41.16
N ILE A 94 3.29 -13.71 41.24
CA ILE A 94 4.22 -13.22 40.20
C ILE A 94 5.51 -14.04 40.12
N PRO A 95 6.19 -14.38 41.23
CA PRO A 95 7.41 -15.18 41.21
C PRO A 95 7.18 -16.61 40.70
N LEU A 96 5.95 -17.13 40.83
CA LEU A 96 5.61 -18.47 40.38
C LEU A 96 5.74 -18.60 38.86
N SER A 97 6.47 -19.63 38.44
CA SER A 97 6.68 -20.00 37.05
C SER A 97 5.36 -20.46 36.43
N PRO A 98 4.76 -19.69 35.50
CA PRO A 98 3.50 -20.10 34.88
C PRO A 98 3.69 -21.33 33.98
N TYR A 99 4.92 -21.63 33.55
CA TYR A 99 5.23 -22.81 32.74
C TYR A 99 5.18 -24.08 33.58
N GLU A 100 5.87 -24.09 34.72
CA GLU A 100 5.85 -25.23 35.66
C GLU A 100 4.46 -25.49 36.21
N ILE A 101 3.72 -24.43 36.59
CA ILE A 101 2.33 -24.59 37.06
C ILE A 101 1.48 -25.27 35.99
N ARG A 102 1.56 -24.83 34.72
CA ARG A 102 0.78 -25.42 33.63
C ARG A 102 1.11 -26.90 33.42
N ALA A 103 2.36 -27.31 33.62
CA ALA A 103 2.77 -28.70 33.53
C ALA A 103 2.27 -29.52 34.74
N LYS A 104 2.48 -29.03 35.97
CA LYS A 104 2.07 -29.70 37.21
C LYS A 104 0.55 -29.85 37.34
N ALA A 105 -0.21 -28.90 36.79
CA ALA A 105 -1.67 -28.93 36.80
C ALA A 105 -2.26 -30.17 36.08
N LEU A 106 -1.47 -30.90 35.29
CA LEU A 106 -1.89 -32.14 34.65
C LEU A 106 -1.69 -33.38 35.54
N LEU A 107 -0.85 -33.28 36.57
CA LEU A 107 -0.32 -34.41 37.33
C LEU A 107 -0.77 -34.43 38.79
N GLU A 108 -0.99 -33.26 39.41
CA GLU A 108 -1.28 -33.15 40.85
C GLU A 108 -2.33 -32.07 41.15
N ALA A 109 -2.96 -32.14 42.32
CA ALA A 109 -3.86 -31.10 42.82
C ALA A 109 -3.08 -29.80 43.06
N LEU A 110 -3.54 -28.68 42.50
CA LEU A 110 -2.92 -27.37 42.72
C LEU A 110 -3.88 -26.39 43.40
N PRO A 111 -3.35 -25.44 44.19
CA PRO A 111 -4.14 -24.33 44.71
C PRO A 111 -4.81 -23.52 43.59
N LEU A 112 -6.05 -23.07 43.80
CA LEU A 112 -6.81 -22.30 42.81
C LEU A 112 -6.05 -21.04 42.34
N HIS A 113 -5.32 -20.38 43.23
CA HIS A 113 -4.48 -19.22 42.89
C HIS A 113 -3.32 -19.54 41.93
N HIS A 114 -2.79 -20.76 41.98
CA HIS A 114 -1.78 -21.22 41.02
C HIS A 114 -2.43 -21.45 39.65
N LEU A 115 -3.59 -22.10 39.61
CA LEU A 115 -4.35 -22.30 38.37
C LEU A 115 -4.76 -20.97 37.73
N GLY A 116 -5.15 -19.97 38.54
CA GLY A 116 -5.39 -18.62 38.04
C GLY A 116 -4.15 -17.98 37.41
N ARG A 117 -2.95 -18.23 37.95
CA ARG A 117 -1.68 -17.77 37.36
C ARG A 117 -1.41 -18.43 36.01
N ALA A 118 -1.72 -19.72 35.86
CA ALA A 118 -1.64 -20.46 34.60
C ALA A 118 -2.62 -19.90 33.55
N PHE A 119 -3.90 -19.76 33.90
CA PHE A 119 -4.92 -19.22 32.98
C PHE A 119 -4.67 -17.76 32.62
N TRP A 120 -4.15 -16.96 33.54
CA TRP A 120 -3.71 -15.59 33.22
C TRP A 120 -2.56 -15.57 32.19
N HIS A 121 -1.64 -16.53 32.28
CA HIS A 121 -0.58 -16.67 31.30
C HIS A 121 -1.13 -17.07 29.92
N ILE A 122 -2.08 -18.03 29.86
CA ILE A 122 -2.77 -18.42 28.63
C ILE A 122 -3.51 -17.21 28.02
N ASN A 123 -4.23 -16.42 28.82
CA ASN A 123 -4.86 -15.17 28.37
C ASN A 123 -3.89 -14.18 27.69
N LYS A 124 -2.70 -14.01 28.25
CA LYS A 124 -1.66 -13.15 27.65
C LYS A 124 -1.09 -13.72 26.35
N HIS A 125 -1.08 -15.05 26.22
CA HIS A 125 -0.38 -15.80 25.16
C HIS A 125 -1.28 -16.84 24.48
N ARG A 126 -2.52 -16.44 24.14
CA ARG A 126 -3.60 -17.35 23.71
C ARG A 126 -3.43 -18.02 22.33
N GLY A 127 -2.28 -17.93 21.66
CA GLY A 127 -2.07 -18.52 20.34
C GLY A 127 -2.84 -17.85 19.18
N PHE A 128 -2.44 -18.21 17.96
CA PHE A 128 -3.03 -17.73 16.70
C PHE A 128 -4.28 -18.54 16.32
N LYS A 129 -5.36 -17.87 15.91
CA LYS A 129 -6.58 -18.51 15.43
C LYS A 129 -6.65 -18.33 13.91
N SER A 130 -6.67 -19.44 13.17
CA SER A 130 -6.88 -19.46 11.71
C SER A 130 -8.24 -18.87 11.36
N ASN A 131 -8.33 -18.25 10.19
CA ASN A 131 -9.54 -17.62 9.70
C ASN A 131 -9.73 -17.83 8.19
N ARG A 132 -10.81 -18.52 7.80
CA ARG A 132 -11.12 -18.86 6.40
C ARG A 132 -11.13 -17.67 5.44
N LYS A 133 -11.45 -16.46 5.92
CA LYS A 133 -11.58 -15.25 5.09
C LYS A 133 -10.31 -14.42 4.98
N ALA A 134 -9.41 -14.53 5.96
CA ALA A 134 -8.21 -13.72 6.04
C ALA A 134 -6.92 -14.52 5.82
N ASP A 135 -7.00 -15.84 5.95
CA ASP A 135 -5.88 -16.73 5.74
C ASP A 135 -5.54 -16.77 4.25
N VAL A 136 -4.44 -16.10 3.93
CA VAL A 136 -3.81 -16.24 2.62
C VAL A 136 -3.23 -17.65 2.57
N PRO A 137 -3.60 -18.49 1.59
CA PRO A 137 -3.19 -19.89 1.54
C PRO A 137 -1.68 -20.15 1.71
N ASP A 138 -0.83 -19.18 1.31
CA ASP A 138 0.64 -19.24 1.49
C ASP A 138 1.09 -18.96 2.94
N GLU A 139 0.63 -17.87 3.58
CA GLU A 139 0.99 -17.57 4.97
C GLU A 139 0.35 -18.56 5.95
N SER A 140 -0.89 -18.98 5.69
CA SER A 140 -1.55 -20.01 6.49
C SER A 140 -0.84 -21.36 6.35
N GLY A 141 -0.28 -21.67 5.17
CA GLY A 141 0.57 -22.84 4.96
C GLY A 141 1.82 -22.83 5.84
N LYS A 142 2.50 -21.68 5.95
CA LYS A 142 3.70 -21.52 6.80
C LYS A 142 3.37 -21.60 8.30
N ILE A 143 2.24 -21.01 8.70
CA ILE A 143 1.76 -21.09 10.08
C ILE A 143 1.35 -22.53 10.42
N ALA A 144 0.65 -23.21 9.51
CA ALA A 144 0.27 -24.61 9.67
C ALA A 144 1.50 -25.51 9.74
N SER A 145 2.50 -25.31 8.87
CA SER A 145 3.76 -26.07 8.89
C SER A 145 4.53 -25.85 10.20
N ALA A 146 4.56 -24.62 10.72
CA ALA A 146 5.18 -24.29 12.00
C ALA A 146 4.43 -24.86 13.21
N ALA A 147 3.10 -24.90 13.16
CA ALA A 147 2.26 -25.53 14.16
C ALA A 147 2.47 -27.06 14.17
N GLU A 148 2.57 -27.67 12.99
CA GLU A 148 2.85 -29.10 12.84
C GLU A 148 4.24 -29.47 13.37
N ARG A 149 5.27 -28.68 13.03
CA ARG A 149 6.61 -28.85 13.63
C ARG A 149 6.61 -28.71 15.15
N LEU A 150 5.78 -27.82 15.70
CA LEU A 150 5.61 -27.72 17.15
C LEU A 150 4.97 -28.99 17.72
N ASN A 151 3.90 -29.50 17.11
CA ASN A 151 3.28 -30.77 17.52
C ASN A 151 4.28 -31.92 17.51
N GLN A 152 5.06 -32.08 16.44
CA GLN A 152 6.09 -33.12 16.34
C GLN A 152 7.15 -32.99 17.43
N LYS A 153 7.60 -31.76 17.73
CA LYS A 153 8.55 -31.51 18.84
C LYS A 153 7.94 -31.82 20.21
N MET A 154 6.66 -31.50 20.41
CA MET A 154 5.95 -31.84 21.65
C MET A 154 5.88 -33.35 21.83
N GLN A 155 5.50 -34.09 20.77
CA GLN A 155 5.47 -35.55 20.78
C GLN A 155 6.86 -36.16 21.04
N ALA A 156 7.90 -35.69 20.34
CA ALA A 156 9.27 -36.16 20.52
C ALA A 156 9.82 -35.93 21.94
N MET A 157 9.34 -34.88 22.63
CA MET A 157 9.69 -34.58 24.02
C MET A 157 8.69 -35.18 25.04
N GLY A 158 7.74 -36.01 24.61
CA GLY A 158 6.73 -36.60 25.51
C GLY A 158 5.80 -35.58 26.19
N CYS A 159 5.61 -34.41 25.59
CA CYS A 159 4.84 -33.31 26.18
C CYS A 159 3.40 -33.31 25.65
N GLU A 160 2.42 -33.62 26.52
CA GLU A 160 0.99 -33.66 26.17
C GLU A 160 0.38 -32.27 25.85
N THR A 161 0.95 -31.18 26.37
CA THR A 161 0.43 -29.82 26.18
C THR A 161 1.53 -28.81 25.86
N TYR A 162 1.13 -27.66 25.32
CA TYR A 162 2.09 -26.57 25.04
C TYR A 162 2.71 -26.03 26.34
N GLY A 163 1.97 -26.02 27.44
CA GLY A 163 2.46 -25.69 28.78
C GLY A 163 3.59 -26.60 29.25
N SER A 164 3.41 -27.92 29.16
CA SER A 164 4.46 -28.89 29.56
C SER A 164 5.70 -28.79 28.67
N PHE A 165 5.52 -28.55 27.37
CA PHE A 165 6.64 -28.26 26.46
C PHE A 165 7.43 -27.00 26.87
N LEU A 166 6.75 -25.91 27.24
CA LEU A 166 7.43 -24.70 27.71
C LEU A 166 8.14 -24.91 29.05
N ALA A 167 7.59 -25.73 29.94
CA ALA A 167 8.23 -26.09 31.21
C ALA A 167 9.52 -26.88 30.97
N ALA A 168 9.48 -27.89 30.09
CA ALA A 168 10.67 -28.67 29.72
C ALA A 168 11.80 -27.81 29.15
N ARG A 169 11.47 -26.78 28.36
CA ARG A 169 12.45 -25.80 27.84
C ARG A 169 13.09 -24.92 28.91
N GLN A 170 12.45 -24.79 30.07
CA GLN A 170 12.90 -23.98 31.20
C GLN A 170 13.47 -24.83 32.35
N ALA A 171 13.57 -26.15 32.17
CA ALA A 171 13.95 -27.07 33.24
C ALA A 171 15.43 -26.96 33.66
N ASP A 172 16.29 -26.33 32.85
CA ASP A 172 17.71 -26.17 33.18
C ASP A 172 17.90 -25.27 34.43
N PRO A 173 18.60 -25.76 35.48
CA PRO A 173 18.89 -24.97 36.67
C PRO A 173 19.68 -23.70 36.35
N ASP A 174 20.60 -23.75 35.38
CA ASP A 174 21.35 -22.59 34.93
C ASP A 174 20.51 -21.76 33.96
N VAL A 175 20.17 -20.54 34.39
CA VAL A 175 19.38 -19.58 33.61
C VAL A 175 20.04 -19.25 32.27
N ARG A 176 21.36 -19.38 32.14
CA ARG A 176 22.11 -19.15 30.90
C ARG A 176 21.84 -20.22 29.84
N ASN A 177 21.52 -21.44 30.26
CA ASN A 177 21.28 -22.59 29.38
C ASN A 177 19.80 -22.82 29.07
N ARG A 178 18.88 -22.17 29.80
CA ARG A 178 17.44 -22.26 29.54
C ARG A 178 17.08 -21.84 28.11
N LYS A 179 16.27 -22.66 27.45
CA LYS A 179 15.81 -22.41 26.08
C LYS A 179 14.69 -21.37 26.06
N PRO A 180 14.64 -20.45 25.07
CA PRO A 180 13.65 -19.38 25.04
C PRO A 180 12.20 -19.93 24.95
N THR A 181 11.28 -19.34 25.71
CA THR A 181 9.84 -19.64 25.72
C THR A 181 9.01 -18.71 24.81
N ARG A 182 9.69 -17.78 24.14
CA ARG A 182 9.11 -16.86 23.17
C ARG A 182 10.03 -16.81 21.98
N ILE A 183 9.45 -16.63 20.80
CA ILE A 183 10.20 -16.28 19.60
C ILE A 183 10.92 -14.95 19.89
N ARG A 184 12.24 -14.97 19.95
CA ARG A 184 13.07 -13.77 20.09
C ARG A 184 13.74 -13.52 18.75
N GLN A 185 13.39 -12.42 18.09
CA GLN A 185 14.23 -11.90 17.01
C GLN A 185 15.54 -11.41 17.64
N ASN A 186 16.62 -12.16 17.45
CA ASN A 186 17.95 -11.72 17.82
C ASN A 186 18.43 -10.74 16.74
N SER A 187 18.87 -9.54 17.10
CA SER A 187 19.30 -8.49 16.14
C SER A 187 20.49 -8.92 15.28
N HIS A 188 21.22 -9.97 15.67
CA HIS A 188 22.45 -10.43 15.01
C HIS A 188 22.41 -11.87 14.50
N ILE A 189 21.44 -12.69 14.91
CA ILE A 189 21.20 -14.04 14.37
C ILE A 189 19.72 -14.09 13.99
N LYS A 190 19.43 -13.96 12.70
CA LYS A 190 18.07 -13.97 12.14
C LYS A 190 17.65 -15.37 11.65
N ASP A 191 18.34 -16.43 12.09
CA ASP A 191 18.22 -17.74 11.45
C ASP A 191 16.96 -18.55 11.77
N GLU A 192 16.10 -18.13 12.70
CA GLU A 192 14.88 -18.89 13.00
C GLU A 192 13.61 -18.02 12.83
N LEU A 193 12.94 -18.10 11.67
CA LEU A 193 11.49 -17.93 11.70
C LEU A 193 10.92 -19.27 12.17
N TYR A 194 10.18 -19.17 13.26
CA TYR A 194 9.31 -20.20 13.83
C TYR A 194 10.00 -21.52 14.17
N GLU A 195 10.92 -21.47 15.16
CA GLU A 195 11.32 -22.68 15.89
C GLU A 195 10.08 -23.48 16.35
N PHE A 196 9.00 -22.77 16.72
CA PHE A 196 7.66 -23.30 16.97
C PHE A 196 6.61 -22.15 16.98
N TYR A 197 5.36 -22.42 16.58
CA TYR A 197 4.27 -21.43 16.56
C TYR A 197 2.96 -22.00 17.13
N PRO A 198 2.51 -21.59 18.33
CA PRO A 198 1.33 -22.17 18.97
C PRO A 198 0.00 -21.67 18.37
N THR A 199 -0.89 -22.62 18.06
CA THR A 199 -2.27 -22.31 17.62
C THR A 199 -3.18 -22.08 18.81
N ARG A 200 -4.29 -21.38 18.57
CA ARG A 200 -5.36 -21.16 19.55
C ARG A 200 -5.89 -22.50 20.07
N ASP A 201 -6.05 -23.48 19.18
CA ASP A 201 -6.65 -24.78 19.51
C ASP A 201 -5.76 -25.59 20.45
N MET A 202 -4.43 -25.53 20.31
CA MET A 202 -3.49 -26.12 21.27
C MET A 202 -3.69 -25.55 22.68
N LEU A 203 -3.95 -24.24 22.79
CA LEU A 203 -4.15 -23.58 24.08
C LEU A 203 -5.55 -23.83 24.65
N VAL A 204 -6.55 -23.97 23.79
CA VAL A 204 -7.91 -24.39 24.17
C VAL A 204 -7.87 -25.81 24.72
N TRP A 205 -7.23 -26.73 24.00
CA TRP A 205 -7.00 -28.11 24.43
C TRP A 205 -6.31 -28.17 25.79
N GLU A 206 -5.22 -27.41 25.97
CA GLU A 206 -4.52 -27.37 27.24
C GLU A 206 -5.39 -26.82 28.37
N PHE A 207 -6.17 -25.77 28.13
CA PHE A 207 -7.09 -25.21 29.13
C PHE A 207 -8.13 -26.26 29.55
N ASP A 208 -8.77 -26.89 28.57
CA ASP A 208 -9.83 -27.87 28.77
C ASP A 208 -9.28 -29.12 29.51
N LEU A 209 -8.06 -29.56 29.15
CA LEU A 209 -7.39 -30.69 29.81
C LEU A 209 -7.00 -30.36 31.25
N ILE A 210 -6.46 -29.16 31.53
CA ILE A 210 -6.18 -28.72 32.90
C ILE A 210 -7.45 -28.74 33.74
N CYS A 211 -8.56 -28.19 33.23
CA CYS A 211 -9.84 -28.18 33.95
C CYS A 211 -10.32 -29.62 34.24
N LYS A 212 -10.26 -30.50 33.23
CA LYS A 212 -10.64 -31.91 33.37
C LYS A 212 -9.82 -32.62 34.45
N ARG A 213 -8.49 -32.48 34.45
CA ARG A 213 -7.59 -33.11 35.43
C ARG A 213 -7.81 -32.55 36.83
N GLN A 214 -7.91 -31.23 36.96
CA GLN A 214 -8.07 -30.58 38.27
C GLN A 214 -9.42 -30.88 38.93
N ARG A 215 -10.52 -31.11 38.18
CA ARG A 215 -11.77 -31.62 38.76
C ARG A 215 -11.62 -32.99 39.42
N GLY A 216 -10.77 -33.85 38.86
CA GLY A 216 -10.48 -35.16 39.45
C GLY A 216 -9.57 -35.08 40.68
N PHE A 217 -8.73 -34.05 40.76
CA PHE A 217 -7.77 -33.88 41.86
C PHE A 217 -8.26 -32.99 43.00
N ASN A 218 -9.19 -32.06 42.72
CA ASN A 218 -9.64 -31.04 43.65
C ASN A 218 -11.16 -30.96 43.64
N SER A 219 -11.79 -31.41 44.73
CA SER A 219 -13.24 -31.39 44.92
C SER A 219 -13.85 -29.98 44.98
N GLY A 220 -13.04 -28.95 45.25
CA GLY A 220 -13.44 -27.54 45.24
C GLY A 220 -13.17 -26.82 43.92
N PHE A 221 -12.79 -27.52 42.85
CA PHE A 221 -12.57 -26.91 41.54
C PHE A 221 -13.92 -26.57 40.85
N PRO A 222 -14.05 -25.42 40.16
CA PRO A 222 -15.30 -25.04 39.51
C PRO A 222 -15.81 -26.06 38.48
N ASP A 223 -17.12 -26.22 38.42
CA ASP A 223 -17.77 -27.06 37.41
C ASP A 223 -17.65 -26.46 35.99
N GLU A 224 -18.21 -27.16 35.00
CA GLU A 224 -18.15 -26.72 33.60
C GLU A 224 -18.92 -25.40 33.37
N ALA A 225 -20.07 -25.21 34.02
CA ALA A 225 -20.89 -24.01 33.86
C ALA A 225 -20.19 -22.78 34.49
N GLN A 226 -19.53 -22.97 35.62
CA GLN A 226 -18.78 -21.94 36.31
C GLN A 226 -17.48 -21.54 35.56
N ILE A 227 -16.79 -22.50 34.93
CA ILE A 227 -15.52 -22.21 34.23
C ILE A 227 -15.73 -21.67 32.81
N ALA A 228 -16.86 -21.98 32.17
CA ALA A 228 -17.14 -21.58 30.78
C ALA A 228 -16.96 -20.07 30.50
N PRO A 229 -17.42 -19.14 31.36
CA PRO A 229 -17.16 -17.71 31.18
C PRO A 229 -15.67 -17.35 31.09
N LEU A 230 -14.81 -18.05 31.83
CA LEU A 230 -13.35 -17.85 31.77
C LEU A 230 -12.79 -18.32 30.42
N ARG A 231 -13.21 -19.50 29.98
CA ARG A 231 -12.83 -20.08 28.68
C ARG A 231 -13.18 -19.13 27.53
N ASP A 232 -14.41 -18.65 27.51
CA ASP A 232 -14.90 -17.72 26.48
C ASP A 232 -14.16 -16.38 26.54
N ALA A 233 -13.96 -15.82 27.73
CA ALA A 233 -13.21 -14.58 27.92
C ALA A 233 -11.80 -14.64 27.32
N ILE A 234 -11.10 -15.76 27.54
CA ILE A 234 -9.74 -15.97 27.06
C ILE A 234 -9.72 -16.10 25.53
N PHE A 235 -10.58 -16.93 24.98
CA PHE A 235 -10.46 -17.39 23.59
C PHE A 235 -11.36 -16.66 22.59
N TRP A 236 -12.31 -15.85 23.05
CA TRP A 236 -13.19 -15.07 22.18
C TRP A 236 -12.42 -14.05 21.32
N GLN A 237 -12.89 -13.90 20.07
CA GLN A 237 -12.37 -12.95 19.10
C GLN A 237 -13.53 -12.37 18.31
N ARG A 238 -13.53 -11.04 18.15
CA ARG A 238 -14.52 -10.34 17.32
C ARG A 238 -14.48 -10.90 15.88
N PRO A 239 -15.65 -11.11 15.26
CA PRO A 239 -15.72 -11.51 13.85
C PRO A 239 -15.09 -10.43 12.97
N LEU A 240 -14.60 -10.85 11.80
CA LEU A 240 -14.11 -9.92 10.79
C LEU A 240 -15.28 -9.13 10.22
N LYS A 241 -15.05 -7.84 9.92
CA LYS A 241 -16.05 -7.04 9.24
C LYS A 241 -16.19 -7.54 7.79
N PRO A 242 -17.43 -7.73 7.29
CA PRO A 242 -17.64 -8.01 5.88
C PRO A 242 -17.16 -6.83 5.03
N VAL A 243 -16.81 -7.12 3.78
CA VAL A 243 -16.47 -6.08 2.80
C VAL A 243 -17.69 -5.90 1.89
N ASP A 244 -18.23 -4.70 1.89
CA ASP A 244 -19.42 -4.38 1.11
C ASP A 244 -19.07 -4.29 -0.39
N PRO A 245 -19.84 -4.95 -1.28
CA PRO A 245 -19.62 -4.86 -2.72
C PRO A 245 -19.87 -3.46 -3.25
N GLY A 246 -19.07 -2.97 -4.21
CA GLY A 246 -19.33 -1.66 -4.83
C GLY A 246 -20.65 -1.60 -5.59
N PHE A 247 -21.07 -0.40 -6.00
CA PHE A 247 -22.33 -0.15 -6.71
C PHE A 247 -22.29 -0.54 -8.20
N CYS A 248 -23.45 -0.93 -8.71
CA CYS A 248 -23.65 -1.33 -10.09
C CYS A 248 -23.48 -0.15 -11.08
N SER A 249 -23.08 -0.49 -12.32
CA SER A 249 -22.79 0.49 -13.36
C SER A 249 -24.02 1.09 -14.03
N PHE A 250 -25.17 0.42 -13.95
CA PHE A 250 -26.46 0.86 -14.51
C PHE A 250 -27.38 1.42 -13.41
N PHE A 251 -27.55 0.65 -12.33
CA PHE A 251 -28.37 0.97 -11.16
C PHE A 251 -27.47 1.27 -9.96
N GLN A 252 -27.37 2.52 -9.55
CA GLN A 252 -26.38 2.97 -8.56
C GLN A 252 -26.86 2.85 -7.12
N GLU A 253 -28.15 2.58 -6.95
CA GLU A 253 -28.80 2.12 -5.74
C GLU A 253 -28.51 0.63 -5.45
N GLU A 254 -28.12 -0.14 -6.48
CA GLU A 254 -27.92 -1.58 -6.38
C GLU A 254 -26.45 -1.96 -6.17
N VAL A 255 -26.22 -3.01 -5.38
CA VAL A 255 -24.88 -3.62 -5.20
C VAL A 255 -24.53 -4.54 -6.36
N ARG A 256 -23.23 -4.64 -6.65
CA ARG A 256 -22.70 -5.54 -7.69
C ARG A 256 -22.97 -7.01 -7.37
N LEU A 257 -23.35 -7.77 -8.39
CA LEU A 257 -23.60 -9.21 -8.26
C LEU A 257 -22.29 -9.98 -8.05
N MET A 258 -22.26 -10.89 -7.09
CA MET A 258 -21.09 -11.74 -6.84
C MET A 258 -20.84 -12.70 -7.99
N LYS A 259 -19.56 -12.89 -8.39
CA LYS A 259 -19.18 -13.80 -9.48
C LYS A 259 -19.53 -15.26 -9.21
N ALA A 260 -19.56 -15.66 -7.94
CA ALA A 260 -19.96 -16.99 -7.51
C ALA A 260 -21.49 -17.25 -7.62
N HIS A 261 -22.31 -16.23 -7.91
CA HIS A 261 -23.74 -16.44 -8.07
C HIS A 261 -24.03 -17.16 -9.42
N PRO A 262 -24.91 -18.17 -9.48
CA PRO A 262 -25.27 -18.87 -10.70
C PRO A 262 -25.68 -17.98 -11.88
N LEU A 263 -26.51 -16.96 -11.62
CA LEU A 263 -26.88 -15.95 -12.63
C LEU A 263 -25.68 -15.18 -13.18
N ALA A 264 -24.67 -14.90 -12.35
CA ALA A 264 -23.45 -14.23 -12.81
C ALA A 264 -22.63 -15.14 -13.74
N GLU A 265 -22.47 -16.41 -13.36
CA GLU A 265 -21.77 -17.38 -14.22
C GLU A 265 -22.52 -17.59 -15.54
N GLU A 266 -23.84 -17.67 -15.48
CA GLU A 266 -24.67 -17.83 -16.67
C GLU A 266 -24.56 -16.61 -17.60
N PHE A 267 -24.64 -15.40 -17.05
CA PHE A 267 -24.38 -14.17 -17.79
C PHE A 267 -23.02 -14.14 -18.46
N ILE A 268 -21.95 -14.48 -17.73
CA ILE A 268 -20.58 -14.54 -18.28
C ILE A 268 -20.50 -15.56 -19.43
N VAL A 269 -21.10 -16.74 -19.26
CA VAL A 269 -21.09 -17.81 -20.27
C VAL A 269 -21.83 -17.36 -21.54
N TYR A 270 -23.06 -16.87 -21.43
CA TYR A 270 -23.82 -16.41 -22.59
C TYR A 270 -23.14 -15.24 -23.30
N GLN A 271 -22.64 -14.25 -22.56
CA GLN A 271 -21.88 -13.15 -23.13
C GLN A 271 -20.69 -13.68 -23.95
N LYS A 272 -19.88 -14.56 -23.34
CA LYS A 272 -18.66 -15.08 -23.98
C LYS A 272 -18.95 -15.95 -25.20
N VAL A 273 -19.97 -16.79 -25.15
CA VAL A 273 -20.32 -17.69 -26.27
C VAL A 273 -21.00 -16.90 -27.41
N ASN A 274 -21.86 -15.93 -27.12
CA ASN A 274 -22.50 -15.11 -28.17
C ASN A 274 -21.51 -14.15 -28.88
N GLU A 275 -20.44 -13.73 -28.20
CA GLU A 275 -19.35 -12.94 -28.80
C GLU A 275 -18.39 -13.78 -29.65
N LEU A 276 -18.47 -15.12 -29.57
CA LEU A 276 -17.64 -16.02 -30.36
C LEU A 276 -17.94 -15.87 -31.84
N ARG A 277 -16.89 -15.70 -32.64
CA ARG A 277 -16.91 -15.80 -34.10
C ARG A 277 -16.06 -16.97 -34.58
N ILE A 278 -16.59 -17.68 -35.57
CA ILE A 278 -15.99 -18.82 -36.25
C ILE A 278 -16.07 -18.57 -37.75
N ASP A 279 -14.97 -18.75 -38.46
CA ASP A 279 -14.98 -18.61 -39.92
C ASP A 279 -15.75 -19.78 -40.56
N ASP A 280 -16.60 -19.48 -41.54
CA ASP A 280 -17.21 -20.48 -42.42
C ASP A 280 -16.22 -21.04 -43.45
N ASP A 281 -16.71 -21.89 -44.36
CA ASP A 281 -15.89 -22.52 -45.41
C ASP A 281 -15.29 -21.50 -46.40
N GLU A 282 -15.85 -20.30 -46.47
CA GLU A 282 -15.38 -19.18 -47.30
C GLU A 282 -14.45 -18.21 -46.53
N GLY A 283 -14.27 -18.42 -45.23
CA GLY A 283 -13.41 -17.59 -44.37
C GLY A 283 -14.11 -16.38 -43.74
N TYR A 284 -15.44 -16.28 -43.80
CA TYR A 284 -16.19 -15.20 -43.19
C TYR A 284 -16.51 -15.49 -41.71
N PRO A 285 -16.22 -14.56 -40.78
CA PRO A 285 -16.44 -14.78 -39.36
C PRO A 285 -17.92 -14.69 -38.99
N LEU A 286 -18.56 -15.85 -38.76
CA LEU A 286 -19.96 -15.97 -38.36
C LEU A 286 -20.12 -16.29 -36.86
N PRO A 287 -21.26 -15.91 -36.24
CA PRO A 287 -21.61 -16.41 -34.92
C PRO A 287 -21.93 -17.91 -34.95
N LEU A 288 -21.96 -18.56 -33.79
CA LEU A 288 -22.57 -19.88 -33.66
C LEU A 288 -24.05 -19.82 -34.05
N ASN A 289 -24.62 -20.92 -34.54
CA ASN A 289 -26.08 -21.06 -34.60
C ASN A 289 -26.64 -21.38 -33.20
N ARG A 290 -27.98 -21.35 -33.06
CA ARG A 290 -28.64 -21.47 -31.75
C ARG A 290 -28.42 -22.83 -31.09
N GLU A 291 -28.53 -23.90 -31.87
CA GLU A 291 -28.34 -25.27 -31.37
C GLU A 291 -26.91 -25.50 -30.86
N MET A 292 -25.92 -25.10 -31.66
CA MET A 292 -24.50 -25.19 -31.30
C MET A 292 -24.19 -24.33 -30.05
N ARG A 293 -24.73 -23.11 -30.00
CA ARG A 293 -24.59 -22.19 -28.86
C ARG A 293 -25.16 -22.83 -27.61
N ASP A 294 -26.39 -23.34 -27.65
CA ASP A 294 -27.08 -23.94 -26.51
C ASP A 294 -26.36 -25.20 -26.02
N GLN A 295 -25.85 -26.04 -26.93
CA GLN A 295 -25.03 -27.21 -26.59
C GLN A 295 -23.74 -26.81 -25.85
N VAL A 296 -23.02 -25.79 -26.33
CA VAL A 296 -21.80 -25.29 -25.70
C VAL A 296 -22.12 -24.70 -24.31
N VAL A 297 -23.16 -23.88 -24.21
CA VAL A 297 -23.57 -23.26 -22.94
C VAL A 297 -23.92 -24.35 -21.91
N GLN A 298 -24.72 -25.35 -22.29
CA GLN A 298 -25.12 -26.43 -21.38
C GLN A 298 -23.90 -27.18 -20.83
N GLN A 299 -22.91 -27.47 -21.68
CA GLN A 299 -21.66 -28.10 -21.23
C GLN A 299 -20.91 -27.22 -20.24
N LEU A 300 -20.75 -25.93 -20.53
CA LEU A 300 -20.06 -25.00 -19.64
C LEU A 300 -20.76 -24.86 -18.29
N LEU A 301 -22.09 -24.71 -18.28
CA LEU A 301 -22.86 -24.59 -17.04
C LEU A 301 -22.84 -25.86 -16.17
N SER A 302 -22.59 -27.03 -16.77
CA SER A 302 -22.38 -28.28 -16.03
C SER A 302 -21.04 -28.36 -15.28
N GLY A 303 -20.15 -27.37 -15.47
CA GLY A 303 -18.80 -27.35 -14.89
C GLY A 303 -17.75 -28.06 -15.75
N ARG A 304 -18.10 -28.42 -16.99
CA ARG A 304 -17.17 -29.01 -17.97
C ARG A 304 -16.61 -27.93 -18.87
N ASP A 305 -15.29 -27.94 -19.04
CA ASP A 305 -14.64 -27.07 -20.02
C ASP A 305 -14.91 -27.58 -21.44
N VAL A 306 -14.97 -26.66 -22.41
CA VAL A 306 -15.03 -27.00 -23.84
C VAL A 306 -13.72 -26.58 -24.50
N SER A 307 -12.88 -27.57 -24.85
CA SER A 307 -11.67 -27.35 -25.63
C SER A 307 -11.99 -26.90 -27.06
N TRP A 308 -11.05 -26.24 -27.73
CA TRP A 308 -11.26 -25.84 -29.13
C TRP A 308 -11.51 -27.03 -30.06
N MET A 309 -10.87 -28.17 -29.82
CA MET A 309 -11.15 -29.40 -30.57
C MET A 309 -12.59 -29.90 -30.37
N GLN A 310 -13.11 -29.82 -29.15
CA GLN A 310 -14.51 -30.17 -28.88
C GLN A 310 -15.46 -29.16 -29.55
N LEU A 311 -15.12 -27.87 -29.51
CA LEU A 311 -15.91 -26.85 -30.19
C LEU A 311 -15.93 -27.08 -31.71
N ARG A 312 -14.78 -27.35 -32.34
CA ARG A 312 -14.66 -27.69 -33.78
C ARG A 312 -15.57 -28.85 -34.14
N ARG A 313 -15.61 -29.90 -33.32
CA ARG A 313 -16.51 -31.04 -33.50
C ARG A 313 -17.99 -30.64 -33.40
N ILE A 314 -18.35 -29.80 -32.44
CA ILE A 314 -19.74 -29.30 -32.28
C ILE A 314 -20.17 -28.50 -33.50
N VAL A 315 -19.27 -27.70 -34.08
CA VAL A 315 -19.60 -26.81 -35.20
C VAL A 315 -19.38 -27.43 -36.58
N GLY A 316 -18.90 -28.67 -36.65
CA GLY A 316 -18.64 -29.37 -37.92
C GLY A 316 -17.35 -28.92 -38.64
N LEU A 317 -16.44 -28.23 -37.96
CA LEU A 317 -15.15 -27.82 -38.53
C LEU A 317 -14.12 -28.95 -38.46
N GLY A 318 -13.30 -29.04 -39.51
CA GLY A 318 -12.09 -29.86 -39.54
C GLY A 318 -11.08 -29.48 -38.46
N LYS A 319 -10.14 -30.39 -38.20
CA LYS A 319 -9.19 -30.29 -37.07
C LYS A 319 -8.33 -29.01 -37.10
N ASP A 320 -8.00 -28.53 -38.30
CA ASP A 320 -7.14 -27.36 -38.55
C ASP A 320 -7.83 -26.29 -39.43
N SER A 321 -9.14 -26.39 -39.67
CA SER A 321 -9.90 -25.47 -40.53
C SER A 321 -10.80 -24.54 -39.72
N GLY A 322 -11.00 -23.31 -40.20
CA GLY A 322 -11.86 -22.29 -39.59
C GLY A 322 -11.20 -21.58 -38.40
N ARG A 323 -11.07 -20.26 -38.49
CA ARG A 323 -10.56 -19.43 -37.37
C ARG A 323 -11.59 -19.40 -36.25
N ILE A 324 -11.13 -19.46 -35.00
CA ILE A 324 -11.95 -19.18 -33.82
C ILE A 324 -11.40 -17.91 -33.16
N SER A 325 -12.21 -16.86 -33.12
CA SER A 325 -11.84 -15.53 -32.60
C SER A 325 -11.19 -15.57 -31.20
N LEU A 326 -11.76 -16.33 -30.25
CA LEU A 326 -11.21 -16.43 -28.89
C LEU A 326 -9.91 -17.27 -28.83
N GLU A 327 -9.79 -18.32 -29.65
CA GLU A 327 -8.55 -19.09 -29.78
C GLU A 327 -7.42 -18.21 -30.29
N GLU A 328 -7.70 -17.38 -31.30
CA GLU A 328 -6.74 -16.43 -31.85
C GLU A 328 -6.38 -15.30 -30.89
N GLY A 329 -7.35 -14.90 -30.05
CA GLY A 329 -7.17 -14.05 -28.87
C GLY A 329 -6.30 -14.67 -27.77
N GLY A 330 -5.90 -15.94 -27.94
CA GLY A 330 -4.96 -16.66 -27.10
C GLY A 330 -5.61 -17.49 -25.99
N GLU A 331 -6.95 -17.56 -25.94
CA GLU A 331 -7.68 -18.45 -25.03
C GLU A 331 -7.44 -19.91 -25.40
N LYS A 332 -7.50 -20.84 -24.43
CA LYS A 332 -7.19 -22.27 -24.67
C LYS A 332 -8.41 -23.17 -24.81
N LYS A 333 -9.51 -22.70 -24.28
CA LYS A 333 -10.78 -23.38 -24.12
C LYS A 333 -11.79 -22.39 -23.57
N LEU A 334 -13.04 -22.77 -23.63
CA LEU A 334 -14.09 -22.15 -22.86
C LEU A 334 -14.09 -22.81 -21.47
N GLU A 335 -13.94 -22.00 -20.41
CA GLU A 335 -13.92 -22.48 -19.03
C GLU A 335 -15.36 -22.69 -18.54
N GLY A 336 -15.62 -23.86 -17.94
CA GLY A 336 -16.92 -24.16 -17.36
C GLY A 336 -17.20 -23.41 -16.06
N SER A 337 -18.44 -23.51 -15.57
CA SER A 337 -18.89 -22.99 -14.28
C SER A 337 -17.99 -23.50 -13.16
N SER A 338 -17.36 -22.56 -12.47
CA SER A 338 -16.47 -22.83 -11.34
C SER A 338 -17.25 -23.36 -10.13
N MET A 339 -18.48 -22.88 -9.95
CA MET A 339 -19.36 -23.35 -8.90
C MET A 339 -19.79 -24.78 -9.16
N ALA A 340 -20.26 -25.11 -10.37
CA ALA A 340 -20.62 -26.48 -10.71
C ALA A 340 -19.41 -27.43 -10.57
N TYR A 341 -18.24 -27.02 -11.05
CA TYR A 341 -17.02 -27.81 -10.87
C TYR A 341 -16.69 -28.13 -9.41
N ARG A 342 -16.87 -27.16 -8.49
CA ARG A 342 -16.54 -27.31 -7.06
C ARG A 342 -17.64 -28.04 -6.28
N PHE A 343 -18.89 -27.70 -6.53
CA PHE A 343 -20.04 -28.11 -5.72
C PHE A 343 -20.74 -29.35 -6.26
N LYS A 344 -20.95 -29.43 -7.58
CA LYS A 344 -21.46 -30.66 -8.22
C LYS A 344 -20.35 -31.70 -8.38
N GLY A 345 -19.14 -31.24 -8.67
CA GLY A 345 -18.03 -32.09 -9.09
C GLY A 345 -18.08 -32.40 -10.59
N ASN A 346 -17.04 -33.09 -11.07
CA ASN A 346 -16.94 -33.50 -12.47
C ASN A 346 -16.54 -34.98 -12.56
N LYS A 347 -15.25 -35.29 -12.38
CA LYS A 347 -14.77 -36.69 -12.34
C LYS A 347 -15.06 -37.40 -11.00
N LYS A 348 -15.10 -36.62 -9.92
CA LYS A 348 -15.48 -37.07 -8.58
C LYS A 348 -16.68 -36.23 -8.13
N PRO A 349 -17.63 -36.79 -7.36
CA PRO A 349 -18.74 -36.04 -6.83
C PRO A 349 -18.23 -34.93 -5.91
N GLY A 350 -18.83 -33.75 -6.04
CA GLY A 350 -18.66 -32.65 -5.10
C GLY A 350 -19.61 -32.78 -3.90
N PRO A 351 -19.56 -31.84 -2.95
CA PRO A 351 -20.39 -31.86 -1.74
C PRO A 351 -21.90 -31.76 -2.00
N PHE A 352 -22.33 -31.33 -3.19
CA PHE A 352 -23.73 -31.21 -3.59
C PHE A 352 -23.99 -31.92 -4.92
N ALA A 353 -23.31 -33.04 -5.20
CA ALA A 353 -23.38 -33.70 -6.52
C ALA A 353 -24.81 -33.97 -6.99
N GLU A 354 -25.69 -34.42 -6.08
CA GLU A 354 -27.07 -34.79 -6.36
C GLU A 354 -28.01 -33.57 -6.29
N THR A 355 -27.80 -32.66 -5.35
CA THR A 355 -28.70 -31.53 -5.06
C THR A 355 -28.33 -30.23 -5.77
N TRP A 356 -27.16 -30.15 -6.44
CA TRP A 356 -26.66 -28.91 -7.04
C TRP A 356 -27.61 -28.31 -8.07
N THR A 357 -28.31 -29.13 -8.85
CA THR A 357 -29.27 -28.64 -9.85
C THR A 357 -30.40 -27.86 -9.18
N ASP A 358 -30.98 -28.42 -8.11
CA ASP A 358 -32.08 -27.82 -7.36
C ASP A 358 -31.61 -26.58 -6.60
N ILE A 359 -30.46 -26.68 -5.93
CA ILE A 359 -29.84 -25.55 -5.25
C ILE A 359 -29.63 -24.42 -6.26
N ARG A 360 -29.02 -24.68 -7.41
CA ARG A 360 -28.70 -23.67 -8.43
C ARG A 360 -29.94 -22.93 -8.96
N GLN A 361 -31.08 -23.60 -9.06
CA GLN A 361 -32.33 -23.03 -9.57
C GLN A 361 -33.11 -22.28 -8.49
N ASP A 362 -32.92 -22.64 -7.22
CA ASP A 362 -33.55 -22.01 -6.07
C ASP A 362 -32.70 -20.84 -5.53
N ARG A 363 -33.20 -19.62 -5.75
CA ARG A 363 -32.52 -18.40 -5.34
C ARG A 363 -32.31 -18.30 -3.83
N GLN A 364 -33.28 -18.76 -3.02
CA GLN A 364 -33.15 -18.72 -1.56
C GLN A 364 -32.06 -19.68 -1.08
N LYS A 365 -32.00 -20.90 -1.64
CA LYS A 365 -30.97 -21.88 -1.29
C LYS A 365 -29.58 -21.40 -1.69
N ILE A 366 -29.42 -20.79 -2.86
CA ILE A 366 -28.14 -20.22 -3.29
C ILE A 366 -27.72 -19.06 -2.41
N ASP A 367 -28.62 -18.12 -2.12
CA ASP A 367 -28.30 -16.98 -1.27
C ASP A 367 -27.92 -17.43 0.15
N ALA A 368 -28.62 -18.44 0.70
CA ALA A 368 -28.27 -19.06 1.98
C ALA A 368 -26.88 -19.74 1.95
N LEU A 369 -26.58 -20.54 0.91
CA LEU A 369 -25.28 -21.18 0.73
C LEU A 369 -24.16 -20.15 0.63
N LEU A 370 -24.33 -19.13 -0.21
CA LEU A 370 -23.35 -18.06 -0.38
C LEU A 370 -23.19 -17.25 0.90
N ALA A 371 -24.27 -17.01 1.65
CA ALA A 371 -24.23 -16.35 2.95
C ALA A 371 -23.45 -17.18 3.97
N ALA A 372 -23.67 -18.50 4.05
CA ALA A 372 -22.95 -19.41 4.95
C ALA A 372 -21.43 -19.34 4.72
N TYR A 373 -20.98 -19.43 3.47
CA TYR A 373 -19.55 -19.29 3.14
C TYR A 373 -19.00 -17.88 3.40
N LYS A 374 -19.80 -16.83 3.21
CA LYS A 374 -19.39 -15.44 3.45
C LYS A 374 -19.39 -15.04 4.93
N SER A 375 -20.25 -15.61 5.76
CA SER A 375 -20.41 -15.25 7.16
C SER A 375 -19.46 -16.03 8.06
N SER A 376 -19.12 -17.28 7.69
CA SER A 376 -18.27 -18.18 8.46
C SER A 376 -16.80 -17.78 8.46
N ASN A 377 -16.24 -17.53 9.64
CA ASN A 377 -14.82 -17.20 9.84
C ASN A 377 -13.97 -18.44 10.13
N THR A 378 -14.60 -19.52 10.58
CA THR A 378 -13.95 -20.80 10.90
C THR A 378 -14.64 -21.96 10.20
N ASP A 379 -13.95 -23.08 10.14
CA ASP A 379 -14.45 -24.34 9.61
C ASP A 379 -15.66 -24.86 10.40
N SER A 380 -15.63 -24.71 11.73
CA SER A 380 -16.76 -25.04 12.60
C SER A 380 -17.98 -24.16 12.31
N GLU A 381 -17.79 -22.84 12.18
CA GLU A 381 -18.90 -21.92 11.86
C GLU A 381 -19.56 -22.28 10.51
N LEU A 382 -18.76 -22.72 9.53
CA LEU A 382 -19.27 -23.15 8.23
C LEU A 382 -20.05 -24.47 8.34
N ARG A 383 -19.54 -25.44 9.10
CA ARG A 383 -20.24 -26.70 9.34
C ARG A 383 -21.63 -26.44 9.93
N ASP A 384 -21.71 -25.61 10.96
CA ASP A 384 -22.97 -25.26 11.62
C ASP A 384 -23.93 -24.54 10.65
N ALA A 385 -23.41 -23.62 9.82
CA ALA A 385 -24.20 -22.91 8.83
C ALA A 385 -24.70 -23.79 7.67
N LEU A 386 -24.05 -24.92 7.40
CA LEU A 386 -24.44 -25.88 6.38
C LEU A 386 -25.37 -26.98 6.91
N ALA A 387 -25.51 -27.13 8.23
CA ALA A 387 -26.34 -28.16 8.86
C ALA A 387 -27.79 -28.23 8.32
N PRO A 388 -28.48 -27.10 8.03
CA PRO A 388 -29.83 -27.13 7.45
C PRO A 388 -29.94 -27.79 6.07
N LEU A 389 -28.81 -28.02 5.39
CA LEU A 389 -28.77 -28.68 4.08
C LEU A 389 -28.73 -30.22 4.19
N ASN A 390 -28.74 -30.79 5.41
CA ASN A 390 -28.80 -32.23 5.68
C ASN A 390 -27.73 -33.06 4.94
N LEU A 391 -26.51 -32.53 4.87
CA LEU A 391 -25.35 -33.20 4.28
C LEU A 391 -24.79 -34.27 5.23
N GLY A 392 -24.26 -35.37 4.69
CA GLY A 392 -23.46 -36.34 5.44
C GLY A 392 -22.06 -35.81 5.80
N ASP A 393 -21.40 -36.41 6.79
CA ASP A 393 -20.08 -35.95 7.28
C ASP A 393 -19.03 -35.85 6.17
N ALA A 394 -19.00 -36.80 5.24
CA ALA A 394 -18.06 -36.78 4.12
C ALA A 394 -18.32 -35.60 3.16
N GLU A 395 -19.59 -35.23 2.95
CA GLU A 395 -19.99 -34.10 2.10
C GLU A 395 -19.68 -32.77 2.79
N ILE A 396 -19.90 -32.68 4.10
CA ILE A 396 -19.50 -31.52 4.92
C ILE A 396 -17.98 -31.31 4.82
N GLU A 397 -17.18 -32.36 4.95
CA GLU A 397 -15.72 -32.28 4.82
C GLU A 397 -15.29 -31.80 3.42
N LEU A 398 -15.98 -32.24 2.37
CA LEU A 398 -15.77 -31.74 1.00
C LEU A 398 -16.18 -30.26 0.86
N ALA A 399 -17.32 -29.88 1.44
CA ALA A 399 -17.83 -28.51 1.44
C ALA A 399 -16.85 -27.56 2.16
N MET A 400 -16.29 -27.98 3.30
CA MET A 400 -15.29 -27.22 4.05
C MET A 400 -14.00 -27.00 3.25
N LYS A 401 -13.62 -27.91 2.36
CA LYS A 401 -12.47 -27.74 1.46
C LYS A 401 -12.76 -26.84 0.25
N CYS A 402 -14.03 -26.58 -0.05
CA CYS A 402 -14.42 -25.68 -1.13
C CYS A 402 -14.24 -24.21 -0.72
N SER A 403 -13.89 -23.38 -1.70
CA SER A 403 -13.89 -21.93 -1.59
C SER A 403 -14.84 -21.32 -2.62
N LEU A 404 -15.32 -20.09 -2.38
CA LEU A 404 -16.08 -19.35 -3.38
C LEU A 404 -15.14 -18.64 -4.37
N PRO A 405 -15.54 -18.49 -5.64
CA PRO A 405 -14.89 -17.57 -6.56
C PRO A 405 -14.92 -16.12 -6.04
N ASP A 406 -13.76 -15.48 -5.99
CA ASP A 406 -13.66 -14.08 -5.54
C ASP A 406 -14.21 -13.08 -6.55
N GLY A 407 -14.72 -11.97 -6.00
CA GLY A 407 -15.06 -10.77 -6.74
C GLY A 407 -16.52 -10.68 -7.18
N HIS A 408 -16.82 -9.56 -7.84
CA HIS A 408 -18.16 -9.21 -8.29
C HIS A 408 -18.13 -8.79 -9.76
N LEU A 409 -19.27 -8.87 -10.44
CA LEU A 409 -19.50 -8.22 -11.73
C LEU A 409 -19.48 -6.69 -11.55
N MET A 410 -19.44 -5.94 -12.65
CA MET A 410 -19.59 -4.47 -12.60
C MET A 410 -21.06 -4.03 -12.56
N ILE A 411 -21.98 -4.98 -12.61
CA ILE A 411 -23.44 -4.80 -12.70
C ILE A 411 -24.13 -5.60 -11.58
N SER A 412 -25.34 -5.19 -11.22
CA SER A 412 -26.17 -5.80 -10.16
C SER A 412 -26.94 -7.00 -10.69
N MET A 413 -27.61 -7.72 -9.78
CA MET A 413 -28.51 -8.80 -10.17
C MET A 413 -29.65 -8.28 -11.03
N LYS A 414 -30.27 -7.15 -10.66
CA LYS A 414 -31.29 -6.44 -11.44
C LYS A 414 -30.87 -6.22 -12.90
N ALA A 415 -29.65 -5.72 -13.11
CA ALA A 415 -29.12 -5.53 -14.47
C ALA A 415 -28.92 -6.86 -15.22
N VAL A 416 -28.47 -7.91 -14.54
CA VAL A 416 -28.34 -9.25 -15.14
C VAL A 416 -29.71 -9.81 -15.52
N ASP A 417 -30.71 -9.68 -14.65
CA ASP A 417 -32.09 -10.16 -14.90
C ASP A 417 -32.74 -9.47 -16.11
N MET A 418 -32.36 -8.21 -16.40
CA MET A 418 -32.81 -7.51 -17.60
C MET A 418 -32.05 -7.92 -18.86
N ILE A 419 -30.72 -8.12 -18.78
CA ILE A 419 -29.87 -8.33 -19.97
C ILE A 419 -29.83 -9.81 -20.39
N LEU A 420 -29.76 -10.73 -19.43
CA LEU A 420 -29.58 -12.16 -19.67
C LEU A 420 -30.69 -12.79 -20.52
N PRO A 421 -31.99 -12.46 -20.34
CA PRO A 421 -33.04 -13.01 -21.20
C PRO A 421 -32.81 -12.71 -22.69
N HIS A 422 -32.34 -11.52 -23.04
CA HIS A 422 -32.04 -11.17 -24.43
C HIS A 422 -30.83 -11.94 -24.97
N LEU A 423 -29.79 -12.13 -24.16
CA LEU A 423 -28.64 -12.98 -24.52
C LEU A 423 -29.02 -14.46 -24.69
N LYS A 424 -30.02 -14.94 -23.94
CA LYS A 424 -30.56 -16.31 -24.06
C LYS A 424 -31.42 -16.47 -25.30
N ALA A 425 -32.30 -15.51 -25.57
CA ALA A 425 -33.24 -15.58 -26.68
C ALA A 425 -32.53 -15.54 -28.04
N GLU A 426 -31.52 -14.70 -28.19
CA GLU A 426 -30.83 -14.46 -29.46
C GLU A 426 -29.30 -14.41 -29.32
N ILE A 427 -28.61 -14.57 -30.45
CA ILE A 427 -27.15 -14.59 -30.53
C ILE A 427 -26.65 -13.18 -30.80
N ILE A 428 -26.78 -12.35 -29.77
CA ILE A 428 -26.46 -10.92 -29.82
C ILE A 428 -25.30 -10.58 -28.88
N THR A 429 -24.62 -9.47 -29.18
CA THR A 429 -23.54 -8.95 -28.34
C THR A 429 -24.09 -8.36 -27.04
N TYR A 430 -23.24 -8.21 -26.03
CA TYR A 430 -23.60 -7.50 -24.79
C TYR A 430 -24.14 -6.08 -25.03
N ALA A 431 -23.56 -5.35 -25.99
CA ALA A 431 -24.00 -3.99 -26.31
C ALA A 431 -25.44 -3.96 -26.85
N GLU A 432 -25.78 -4.90 -27.73
CA GLU A 432 -27.12 -5.02 -28.29
C GLU A 432 -28.11 -5.54 -27.24
N ALA A 433 -27.71 -6.52 -26.42
CA ALA A 433 -28.54 -7.00 -25.32
C ALA A 433 -28.85 -5.88 -24.29
N CYS A 434 -27.88 -5.01 -23.98
CA CYS A 434 -28.12 -3.82 -23.17
C CYS A 434 -29.14 -2.91 -23.83
N LYS A 435 -28.97 -2.59 -25.12
CA LYS A 435 -29.87 -1.70 -25.87
C LYS A 435 -31.31 -2.21 -25.83
N ARG A 436 -31.52 -3.51 -26.05
CA ARG A 436 -32.84 -4.16 -25.99
C ARG A 436 -33.43 -4.20 -24.59
N ALA A 437 -32.58 -4.29 -23.56
CA ALA A 437 -32.97 -4.14 -22.17
C ALA A 437 -33.27 -2.68 -21.76
N GLY A 438 -33.23 -1.72 -22.69
CA GLY A 438 -33.39 -0.29 -22.39
C GLY A 438 -32.19 0.34 -21.67
N LEU A 439 -31.01 -0.29 -21.75
CA LEU A 439 -29.79 0.13 -21.08
C LEU A 439 -28.72 0.57 -22.09
N HIS A 440 -27.86 1.50 -21.69
CA HIS A 440 -26.75 1.95 -22.53
C HIS A 440 -25.38 1.62 -21.92
N HIS A 441 -24.60 0.77 -22.58
CA HIS A 441 -23.38 0.21 -22.00
C HIS A 441 -22.22 1.23 -21.87
N SER A 442 -22.18 2.26 -22.72
CA SER A 442 -21.06 3.20 -22.85
C SER A 442 -21.41 4.66 -22.54
N ASP A 443 -22.52 5.16 -23.06
CA ASP A 443 -23.18 6.38 -22.58
C ASP A 443 -23.76 6.17 -21.18
N LYS A 444 -23.35 7.02 -20.25
CA LYS A 444 -23.70 6.98 -18.82
C LYS A 444 -24.14 8.34 -18.32
N ARG A 445 -24.59 9.20 -19.23
CA ARG A 445 -25.22 10.47 -18.89
C ARG A 445 -26.55 10.16 -18.23
N ASP A 446 -26.82 10.86 -17.14
CA ASP A 446 -28.03 10.80 -16.33
C ASP A 446 -28.85 12.10 -16.46
N GLY A 447 -28.48 12.98 -17.39
CA GLY A 447 -29.15 14.26 -17.63
C GLY A 447 -28.81 15.38 -16.63
N GLU A 448 -28.06 15.07 -15.57
CA GLU A 448 -27.72 16.04 -14.52
C GLU A 448 -26.54 16.95 -14.94
N VAL A 449 -26.76 18.26 -14.87
CA VAL A 449 -25.82 19.30 -15.28
C VAL A 449 -25.71 20.35 -14.19
N PHE A 450 -24.49 20.81 -13.91
CA PHE A 450 -24.23 21.85 -12.92
C PHE A 450 -23.52 23.06 -13.53
N ASP A 451 -23.76 24.25 -12.97
CA ASP A 451 -23.01 25.47 -13.29
C ASP A 451 -21.59 25.43 -12.75
N PHE A 452 -21.43 24.88 -11.55
CA PHE A 452 -20.17 24.64 -10.87
C PHE A 452 -20.09 23.19 -10.43
N LEU A 453 -18.91 22.58 -10.48
CA LEU A 453 -18.79 21.20 -10.02
C LEU A 453 -19.08 21.09 -8.51
N PRO A 454 -20.11 20.35 -8.08
CA PRO A 454 -20.36 20.06 -6.67
C PRO A 454 -19.33 19.04 -6.19
N TYR A 455 -19.31 18.72 -4.89
CA TYR A 455 -18.36 17.73 -4.40
C TYR A 455 -18.70 16.34 -5.01
N TYR A 456 -17.70 15.62 -5.53
CA TYR A 456 -17.96 14.43 -6.37
C TYR A 456 -18.75 13.31 -5.68
N ASN A 457 -18.79 13.25 -4.34
CA ASN A 457 -19.54 12.24 -3.59
C ASN A 457 -21.03 12.58 -3.41
N GLU A 458 -21.43 13.82 -3.73
CA GLU A 458 -22.82 14.28 -3.75
C GLU A 458 -23.49 13.97 -5.11
N ILE A 459 -22.73 13.48 -6.09
CA ILE A 459 -23.20 13.17 -7.44
C ILE A 459 -23.52 11.69 -7.53
N ASP A 460 -24.76 11.35 -7.86
CA ASP A 460 -25.21 9.96 -7.94
C ASP A 460 -24.41 9.14 -8.96
N SER A 461 -24.22 9.67 -10.19
CA SER A 461 -23.41 8.98 -11.23
C SER A 461 -22.00 8.57 -10.81
N MET A 462 -21.46 9.22 -9.78
CA MET A 462 -20.11 8.96 -9.26
C MET A 462 -20.08 7.85 -8.23
N ARG A 463 -21.23 7.43 -7.65
CA ARG A 463 -21.35 6.38 -6.62
C ARG A 463 -20.64 5.08 -6.98
N ARG A 464 -20.64 4.68 -8.25
CA ARG A 464 -19.91 3.49 -8.76
C ARG A 464 -18.39 3.51 -8.52
N PHE A 465 -17.80 4.67 -8.25
CA PHE A 465 -16.39 4.85 -7.92
C PHE A 465 -16.14 4.98 -6.41
N LEU A 466 -17.20 5.15 -5.61
CA LEU A 466 -17.13 5.35 -4.16
C LEU A 466 -17.14 4.01 -3.41
N GLY A 467 -16.53 4.01 -2.23
CA GLY A 467 -16.88 3.03 -1.20
C GLY A 467 -18.21 3.38 -0.53
N HIS A 468 -18.80 2.42 0.19
CA HIS A 468 -20.03 2.66 0.95
C HIS A 468 -19.86 3.76 2.00
N GLY A 469 -20.85 4.63 2.08
CA GLY A 469 -21.01 5.61 3.14
C GLY A 469 -21.98 5.14 4.21
N THR A 470 -22.04 5.84 5.34
CA THR A 470 -22.96 5.53 6.45
C THR A 470 -24.39 5.99 6.19
N GLY A 471 -24.59 6.96 5.29
CA GLY A 471 -25.87 7.63 5.06
C GLY A 471 -26.28 8.61 6.17
N ASP A 472 -25.59 8.59 7.32
CA ASP A 472 -25.89 9.41 8.48
C ASP A 472 -25.68 10.91 8.19
N PRO A 473 -26.71 11.76 8.32
CA PRO A 473 -26.59 13.20 8.12
C PRO A 473 -25.58 13.90 9.02
N ASP A 474 -25.33 13.35 10.22
CA ASP A 474 -24.41 13.91 11.21
C ASP A 474 -22.94 13.54 10.94
N ASP A 475 -22.71 12.56 10.06
CA ASP A 475 -21.37 12.15 9.67
C ASP A 475 -20.73 13.14 8.68
N PRO A 476 -19.39 13.32 8.74
CA PRO A 476 -18.67 14.09 7.73
C PRO A 476 -18.96 13.57 6.31
N ARG A 477 -19.02 14.46 5.31
CA ARG A 477 -19.38 14.11 3.92
C ARG A 477 -18.71 12.84 3.36
N ASP A 478 -17.40 12.72 3.55
CA ASP A 478 -16.59 11.57 3.10
C ASP A 478 -16.98 10.24 3.78
N VAL A 479 -17.58 10.30 4.96
CA VAL A 479 -18.09 9.16 5.73
C VAL A 479 -19.55 8.91 5.38
N ARG A 480 -20.36 9.97 5.31
CA ARG A 480 -21.79 9.90 4.94
C ARG A 480 -22.04 9.31 3.56
N TYR A 481 -21.42 9.89 2.53
CA TYR A 481 -21.61 9.46 1.12
C TYR A 481 -20.57 8.44 0.66
N GLY A 482 -19.53 8.24 1.47
CA GLY A 482 -18.34 7.51 1.06
C GLY A 482 -17.41 8.37 0.20
N ARG A 483 -16.32 7.74 -0.24
CA ARG A 483 -15.25 8.38 -1.01
C ARG A 483 -14.49 7.40 -1.86
N ILE A 484 -13.78 7.92 -2.86
CA ILE A 484 -12.83 7.12 -3.66
C ILE A 484 -11.71 6.62 -2.74
N ALA A 485 -11.44 5.31 -2.80
CA ALA A 485 -10.47 4.67 -1.92
C ALA A 485 -9.01 5.08 -2.21
N ASN A 486 -8.71 5.46 -3.46
CA ASN A 486 -7.39 5.95 -3.86
C ASN A 486 -7.20 7.42 -3.40
N PRO A 487 -6.27 7.69 -2.46
CA PRO A 487 -6.07 9.04 -1.92
C PRO A 487 -5.58 10.04 -2.97
N THR A 488 -4.72 9.62 -3.91
CA THR A 488 -4.20 10.46 -5.00
C THR A 488 -5.35 11.00 -5.85
N VAL A 489 -6.25 10.11 -6.28
CA VAL A 489 -7.42 10.46 -7.09
C VAL A 489 -8.40 11.34 -6.31
N HIS A 490 -8.64 11.01 -5.04
CA HIS A 490 -9.49 11.82 -4.16
C HIS A 490 -8.97 13.26 -4.00
N ILE A 491 -7.68 13.43 -3.77
CA ILE A 491 -7.06 14.77 -3.65
C ILE A 491 -7.09 15.48 -5.00
N GLY A 492 -6.73 14.79 -6.08
CA GLY A 492 -6.73 15.31 -7.45
C GLY A 492 -8.10 15.85 -7.89
N LEU A 493 -9.18 15.09 -7.68
CA LEU A 493 -10.55 15.55 -8.01
C LEU A 493 -10.98 16.75 -7.18
N ASN A 494 -10.58 16.80 -5.90
CA ASN A 494 -10.86 17.95 -5.05
C ASN A 494 -10.07 19.20 -5.47
N GLN A 495 -8.85 19.05 -5.99
CA GLN A 495 -8.10 20.16 -6.58
C GLN A 495 -8.69 20.57 -7.92
N LEU A 496 -9.05 19.62 -8.79
CA LEU A 496 -9.72 19.89 -10.06
C LEU A 496 -11.02 20.67 -9.85
N ARG A 497 -11.88 20.26 -8.91
CA ARG A 497 -13.12 20.97 -8.56
C ARG A 497 -12.86 22.42 -8.19
N ARG A 498 -11.90 22.67 -7.30
CA ARG A 498 -11.56 24.03 -6.85
C ARG A 498 -10.99 24.86 -8.00
N LEU A 499 -10.09 24.26 -8.79
CA LEU A 499 -9.47 24.89 -9.94
C LEU A 499 -10.51 25.31 -10.98
N ILE A 500 -11.31 24.37 -11.49
CA ILE A 500 -12.29 24.67 -12.53
C ILE A 500 -13.37 25.62 -12.04
N ASN A 501 -13.84 25.53 -10.79
CA ASN A 501 -14.83 26.47 -10.28
C ASN A 501 -14.25 27.89 -10.15
N THR A 502 -12.96 28.01 -9.82
CA THR A 502 -12.24 29.30 -9.81
C THR A 502 -12.09 29.84 -11.23
N MET A 503 -11.75 28.97 -12.19
CA MET A 503 -11.70 29.34 -13.61
C MET A 503 -13.07 29.76 -14.15
N ILE A 504 -14.15 29.06 -13.79
CA ILE A 504 -15.52 29.41 -14.20
C ILE A 504 -15.93 30.78 -13.65
N THR A 505 -15.63 31.04 -12.37
CA THR A 505 -15.89 32.34 -11.75
C THR A 505 -15.19 33.48 -12.48
N GLN A 506 -13.99 33.21 -13.00
CA GLN A 506 -13.14 34.24 -13.59
C GLN A 506 -13.33 34.44 -15.09
N TYR A 507 -13.45 33.35 -15.86
CA TYR A 507 -13.41 33.35 -17.31
C TYR A 507 -14.75 32.93 -17.94
N GLY A 508 -15.67 32.37 -17.15
CA GLY A 508 -16.96 31.84 -17.62
C GLY A 508 -16.99 30.31 -17.75
N ARG A 509 -18.15 29.76 -18.10
CA ARG A 509 -18.28 28.31 -18.31
C ARG A 509 -17.57 27.89 -19.61
N PRO A 510 -16.86 26.75 -19.63
CA PRO A 510 -16.30 26.24 -20.88
C PRO A 510 -17.41 25.75 -21.81
N ASP A 511 -17.18 25.85 -23.12
CA ASP A 511 -17.96 25.17 -24.16
C ASP A 511 -17.35 23.81 -24.51
N GLU A 512 -16.04 23.64 -24.30
CA GLU A 512 -15.33 22.38 -24.56
C GLU A 512 -14.29 22.10 -23.48
N ILE A 513 -14.06 20.81 -23.19
CA ILE A 513 -13.00 20.39 -22.28
C ILE A 513 -12.14 19.29 -22.92
N VAL A 514 -10.83 19.53 -22.98
CA VAL A 514 -9.85 18.59 -23.50
C VAL A 514 -8.96 18.10 -22.37
N LEU A 515 -8.82 16.79 -22.23
CA LEU A 515 -8.06 16.18 -21.15
C LEU A 515 -7.03 15.21 -21.72
N GLU A 516 -5.83 15.18 -21.16
CA GLU A 516 -4.92 14.08 -21.43
C GLU A 516 -5.34 12.82 -20.65
N LEU A 517 -5.42 11.69 -21.35
CA LEU A 517 -5.29 10.38 -20.73
C LEU A 517 -3.94 9.82 -21.14
N SER A 518 -3.18 9.28 -20.19
CA SER A 518 -1.91 8.59 -20.46
C SER A 518 -2.17 7.23 -21.16
N ARG A 519 -2.75 7.25 -22.36
CA ARG A 519 -2.97 6.10 -23.24
C ARG A 519 -1.73 5.87 -24.09
N GLU A 520 -1.40 4.60 -24.33
CA GLU A 520 -0.35 4.25 -25.29
C GLU A 520 -0.82 4.58 -26.72
N ILE A 521 0.09 5.07 -27.58
CA ILE A 521 -0.17 5.18 -29.03
C ILE A 521 -0.47 3.79 -29.59
N LYS A 522 -1.31 3.73 -30.64
CA LYS A 522 -1.58 2.47 -31.36
C LYS A 522 -0.26 1.81 -31.76
N LYS A 523 -0.02 0.61 -31.22
CA LYS A 523 1.10 -0.25 -31.59
C LYS A 523 1.00 -0.62 -33.08
N SER A 524 2.14 -0.65 -33.76
CA SER A 524 2.23 -1.16 -35.14
C SER A 524 1.84 -2.65 -35.20
N LYS A 525 1.61 -3.19 -36.41
CA LYS A 525 1.30 -4.61 -36.57
C LYS A 525 2.42 -5.50 -36.01
N ALA A 526 3.69 -5.20 -36.30
CA ALA A 526 4.82 -5.97 -35.78
C ALA A 526 4.95 -5.87 -34.25
N GLN A 527 4.69 -4.70 -33.66
CA GLN A 527 4.67 -4.53 -32.20
C GLN A 527 3.52 -5.30 -31.54
N LYS A 528 2.33 -5.32 -32.16
CA LYS A 528 1.19 -6.13 -31.69
C LYS A 528 1.50 -7.62 -31.79
N ASP A 529 2.10 -8.06 -32.90
CA ASP A 529 2.46 -9.45 -33.12
C ASP A 529 3.55 -9.89 -32.16
N ARG A 530 4.57 -9.05 -31.89
CA ARG A 530 5.59 -9.30 -30.85
C ARG A 530 4.94 -9.42 -29.47
N ALA A 531 4.09 -8.47 -29.08
CA ALA A 531 3.41 -8.51 -27.79
C ALA A 531 2.48 -9.74 -27.67
N LYS A 532 1.78 -10.12 -28.75
CA LYS A 532 0.96 -11.33 -28.82
C LYS A 532 1.83 -12.58 -28.64
N ARG A 533 2.97 -12.65 -29.33
CA ARG A 533 3.94 -13.75 -29.24
C ARG A 533 4.53 -13.87 -27.83
N ASP A 534 4.94 -12.76 -27.22
CA ASP A 534 5.47 -12.71 -25.85
C ASP A 534 4.40 -13.13 -24.83
N ASN A 535 3.17 -12.64 -24.98
CA ASN A 535 2.04 -13.03 -24.12
C ASN A 535 1.71 -14.53 -24.26
N GLN A 536 1.73 -15.06 -25.49
CA GLN A 536 1.52 -16.49 -25.75
C GLN A 536 2.64 -17.35 -25.15
N GLN A 537 3.91 -16.95 -25.29
CA GLN A 537 5.04 -17.64 -24.67
C GLN A 537 4.94 -17.63 -23.14
N ASN A 538 4.65 -16.47 -22.55
CA ASN A 538 4.42 -16.34 -21.11
C ASN A 538 3.26 -17.21 -20.63
N ARG A 539 2.18 -17.29 -21.41
CA ARG A 539 1.02 -18.12 -21.09
C ARG A 539 1.37 -19.61 -21.15
N LYS A 540 2.05 -20.07 -22.21
CA LYS A 540 2.52 -21.45 -22.36
C LYS A 540 3.44 -21.87 -21.22
N ALA A 541 4.41 -21.02 -20.88
CA ALA A 541 5.31 -21.25 -19.75
C ALA A 541 4.52 -21.39 -18.44
N ASN A 542 3.55 -20.51 -18.17
CA ASN A 542 2.70 -20.61 -16.99
C ASN A 542 1.88 -21.91 -16.93
N ASP A 543 1.49 -22.52 -18.05
CA ASP A 543 0.77 -23.79 -18.02
C ASP A 543 1.67 -24.99 -17.75
N ILE A 544 2.91 -24.94 -18.27
CA ILE A 544 3.92 -25.97 -17.98
C ILE A 544 4.20 -25.95 -16.47
N ARG A 545 4.50 -24.77 -15.92
CA ARG A 545 4.70 -24.58 -14.47
C ARG A 545 3.50 -25.08 -13.65
N LYS A 546 2.28 -24.81 -14.11
CA LYS A 546 1.05 -25.31 -13.47
C LYS A 546 0.92 -26.82 -13.48
N ARG A 547 1.33 -27.50 -14.56
CA ARG A 547 1.33 -28.96 -14.63
C ARG A 547 2.40 -29.56 -13.72
N GLU A 548 3.61 -29.04 -13.77
CA GLU A 548 4.72 -29.48 -12.89
C GLU A 548 4.34 -29.33 -11.40
N MET A 549 3.64 -28.25 -11.04
CA MET A 549 3.10 -28.06 -9.68
C MET A 549 1.98 -29.06 -9.31
N GLU A 550 1.15 -29.49 -10.26
CA GLU A 550 0.13 -30.53 -10.03
C GLU A 550 0.80 -31.90 -9.84
N GLU A 551 1.83 -32.22 -10.62
CA GLU A 551 2.56 -33.49 -10.57
C GLU A 551 3.25 -33.72 -9.23
N ILE A 552 3.79 -32.66 -8.60
CA ILE A 552 4.38 -32.75 -7.25
C ILE A 552 3.35 -32.62 -6.12
N GLY A 553 2.06 -32.56 -6.43
CA GLY A 553 0.97 -32.47 -5.46
C GLY A 553 0.86 -31.12 -4.73
N PHE A 554 1.42 -30.03 -5.26
CA PHE A 554 1.45 -28.73 -4.58
C PHE A 554 0.08 -28.03 -4.52
N TYR A 555 -0.80 -28.26 -5.50
CA TYR A 555 -2.16 -27.72 -5.51
C TYR A 555 -3.15 -28.59 -6.30
N SER A 556 -4.44 -28.31 -6.16
CA SER A 556 -5.52 -28.90 -6.97
C SER A 556 -6.19 -27.85 -7.87
N ARG A 557 -6.73 -28.29 -9.01
CA ARG A 557 -7.31 -27.43 -10.06
C ARG A 557 -8.37 -26.48 -9.48
N GLY A 558 -8.09 -25.18 -9.52
CA GLY A 558 -9.01 -24.13 -9.03
C GLY A 558 -8.53 -23.33 -7.81
N ASP A 559 -7.39 -23.70 -7.24
CA ASP A 559 -6.78 -23.04 -6.07
C ASP A 559 -5.98 -21.77 -6.46
N ARG A 560 -6.68 -20.70 -6.86
CA ARG A 560 -6.09 -19.51 -7.52
C ARG A 560 -5.04 -18.74 -6.70
N LEU A 561 -5.15 -18.75 -5.37
CA LEU A 561 -4.29 -17.96 -4.49
C LEU A 561 -2.91 -18.60 -4.29
N ARG A 562 -2.84 -19.94 -4.14
CA ARG A 562 -1.56 -20.68 -4.07
C ARG A 562 -0.76 -20.58 -5.37
N THR A 563 -1.44 -20.49 -6.51
CA THR A 563 -0.78 -20.50 -7.83
C THR A 563 0.03 -19.24 -8.11
N ARG A 564 -0.34 -18.06 -7.61
CA ARG A 564 0.28 -16.80 -8.05
C ARG A 564 1.73 -16.63 -7.57
N GLU A 565 1.98 -16.78 -6.27
CA GLU A 565 3.34 -16.69 -5.73
C GLU A 565 4.19 -17.87 -6.21
N ALA A 566 3.64 -19.09 -6.24
CA ALA A 566 4.35 -20.25 -6.75
C ALA A 566 4.79 -20.06 -8.21
N LEU A 567 3.92 -19.52 -9.08
CA LEU A 567 4.29 -19.15 -10.45
C LEU A 567 5.39 -18.08 -10.50
N GLU A 568 5.35 -17.09 -9.59
CA GLU A 568 6.41 -16.09 -9.47
C GLU A 568 7.72 -16.75 -9.04
N ARG A 569 7.70 -17.65 -8.05
CA ARG A 569 8.89 -18.40 -7.61
C ARG A 569 9.49 -19.23 -8.73
N ILE A 570 8.67 -19.97 -9.47
CA ILE A 570 9.15 -20.81 -10.57
C ILE A 570 9.73 -19.96 -11.69
N ARG A 571 9.08 -18.84 -12.04
CA ARG A 571 9.62 -17.89 -13.02
C ARG A 571 10.99 -17.35 -12.58
N LEU A 572 11.11 -16.92 -11.35
CA LEU A 572 12.37 -16.40 -10.80
C LEU A 572 13.45 -17.48 -10.69
N TRP A 573 13.05 -18.74 -10.44
CA TRP A 573 13.95 -19.88 -10.39
C TRP A 573 14.50 -20.25 -11.77
N GLU A 574 13.66 -20.25 -12.80
CA GLU A 574 14.08 -20.45 -14.19
C GLU A 574 15.05 -19.38 -14.68
N GLU A 575 14.97 -18.15 -14.15
CA GLU A 575 15.91 -17.07 -14.47
C GLU A 575 17.33 -17.31 -13.90
N LEU A 576 17.50 -18.20 -12.92
CA LEU A 576 18.81 -18.52 -12.33
C LEU A 576 19.68 -19.35 -13.29
N GLY A 577 19.07 -20.15 -14.16
CA GLY A 577 19.79 -21.05 -15.04
C GLY A 577 18.88 -21.82 -15.99
N ARG A 578 19.42 -22.17 -17.16
CA ARG A 578 18.68 -22.90 -18.20
C ARG A 578 18.29 -24.29 -17.70
N ASN A 579 19.24 -25.01 -17.10
CA ASN A 579 19.00 -26.35 -16.55
C ASN A 579 18.77 -26.30 -15.03
N PRO A 580 17.96 -27.21 -14.45
CA PRO A 580 17.75 -27.29 -13.00
C PRO A 580 19.05 -27.39 -12.18
N ASN A 581 20.09 -28.05 -12.72
CA ASN A 581 21.39 -28.21 -12.06
C ASN A 581 22.18 -26.90 -11.95
N ASP A 582 21.93 -25.94 -12.85
CA ASP A 582 22.59 -24.64 -12.87
C ASP A 582 21.88 -23.60 -11.99
N ARG A 583 20.68 -23.94 -11.48
CA ARG A 583 19.84 -23.03 -10.69
C ARG A 583 20.30 -23.03 -9.24
N VAL A 584 21.29 -22.19 -8.97
CA VAL A 584 21.84 -21.97 -7.63
C VAL A 584 21.33 -20.67 -7.03
N CYS A 585 21.21 -20.63 -5.71
CA CYS A 585 20.92 -19.38 -5.01
C CYS A 585 22.02 -18.34 -5.31
N PRO A 586 21.68 -17.12 -5.75
CA PRO A 586 22.67 -16.09 -6.12
C PRO A 586 23.62 -15.74 -4.98
N TYR A 587 23.13 -15.75 -3.75
CA TYR A 587 23.93 -15.39 -2.57
C TYR A 587 24.82 -16.53 -2.07
N SER A 588 24.28 -17.75 -1.95
CA SER A 588 24.97 -18.86 -1.30
C SER A 588 25.69 -19.82 -2.21
N GLY A 589 25.36 -19.83 -3.50
CA GLY A 589 25.79 -20.88 -4.44
C GLY A 589 25.15 -22.25 -4.20
N LYS A 590 24.34 -22.43 -3.15
CA LYS A 590 23.66 -23.71 -2.89
C LYS A 590 22.64 -24.02 -4.02
N PRO A 591 22.61 -25.26 -4.55
CA PRO A 591 21.67 -25.64 -5.60
C PRO A 591 20.21 -25.63 -5.14
N ILE A 592 19.30 -25.23 -6.01
CA ILE A 592 17.83 -25.33 -5.85
C ILE A 592 17.33 -26.26 -6.97
N GLN A 593 17.59 -27.55 -6.87
CA GLN A 593 17.48 -28.46 -8.03
C GLN A 593 16.07 -29.01 -8.29
N SER A 594 15.12 -28.84 -7.37
CA SER A 594 13.77 -29.39 -7.51
C SER A 594 12.68 -28.37 -7.20
N LEU A 595 11.52 -28.57 -7.83
CA LEU A 595 10.32 -27.76 -7.60
C LEU A 595 9.85 -27.88 -6.15
N SER A 596 9.91 -29.08 -5.55
CA SER A 596 9.57 -29.32 -4.14
C SER A 596 10.46 -28.52 -3.19
N ARG A 597 11.75 -28.38 -3.50
CA ARG A 597 12.66 -27.56 -2.69
C ARG A 597 12.42 -26.07 -2.89
N LEU A 598 12.21 -25.62 -4.13
CA LEU A 598 11.86 -24.23 -4.45
C LEU A 598 10.58 -23.75 -3.72
N LEU A 599 9.58 -24.62 -3.69
CA LEU A 599 8.28 -24.34 -3.10
C LEU A 599 8.22 -24.68 -1.60
N SER A 600 9.34 -25.14 -1.04
CA SER A 600 9.48 -25.34 0.40
C SER A 600 9.61 -24.01 1.15
N ASP A 601 9.62 -24.14 2.47
CA ASP A 601 9.90 -23.05 3.38
C ASP A 601 11.38 -22.63 3.40
N GLU A 602 12.31 -23.40 2.84
CA GLU A 602 13.74 -23.04 2.87
C GLU A 602 14.07 -21.90 1.90
N VAL A 603 13.19 -21.67 0.92
CA VAL A 603 13.41 -20.80 -0.23
C VAL A 603 12.33 -19.74 -0.29
N GLU A 604 12.71 -18.49 -0.55
CA GLU A 604 11.79 -17.36 -0.61
C GLU A 604 12.12 -16.37 -1.73
N ILE A 605 11.11 -15.59 -2.10
CA ILE A 605 11.29 -14.44 -2.99
C ILE A 605 12.01 -13.36 -2.20
N GLU A 606 13.15 -12.90 -2.73
CA GLU A 606 13.95 -11.84 -2.15
C GLU A 606 14.02 -10.63 -3.06
N HIS A 607 13.94 -9.44 -2.46
CA HIS A 607 14.20 -8.17 -3.15
C HIS A 607 15.73 -7.96 -3.28
N ILE A 608 16.25 -8.05 -4.50
CA ILE A 608 17.69 -7.89 -4.79
C ILE A 608 18.20 -6.57 -4.19
N LEU A 609 17.54 -5.46 -4.51
CA LEU A 609 17.72 -4.18 -3.84
C LEU A 609 16.62 -4.00 -2.79
N PRO A 610 16.95 -3.60 -1.55
CA PRO A 610 15.95 -3.47 -0.50
C PRO A 610 14.79 -2.57 -0.88
N ARG A 611 13.57 -3.07 -0.73
CA ARG A 611 12.35 -2.33 -1.06
C ARG A 611 12.24 -1.00 -0.34
N SER A 612 12.75 -0.92 0.89
CA SER A 612 12.74 0.29 1.72
C SER A 612 13.48 1.48 1.08
N ILE A 613 14.41 1.21 0.16
CA ILE A 613 15.17 2.24 -0.57
C ILE A 613 14.83 2.26 -2.06
N SER A 614 14.59 1.10 -2.70
CA SER A 614 14.32 1.02 -4.14
C SER A 614 12.86 1.29 -4.48
N LEU A 615 11.95 1.03 -3.53
CA LEU A 615 10.49 1.04 -3.70
C LEU A 615 9.98 0.16 -4.86
N ASP A 616 10.87 -0.68 -5.41
CA ASP A 616 10.65 -1.52 -6.57
C ASP A 616 10.22 -2.92 -6.11
N ASP A 617 8.91 -3.17 -6.18
CA ASP A 617 8.30 -4.49 -5.93
C ASP A 617 8.08 -5.27 -7.25
N SER A 618 8.63 -4.78 -8.37
CA SER A 618 8.49 -5.42 -9.66
C SER A 618 9.34 -6.70 -9.73
N PRO A 619 9.02 -7.62 -10.65
CA PRO A 619 9.84 -8.80 -10.89
C PRO A 619 11.30 -8.47 -11.17
N ALA A 620 11.62 -7.31 -11.74
CA ALA A 620 13.00 -6.87 -12.04
C ALA A 620 13.87 -6.71 -10.78
N ASN A 621 13.26 -6.50 -9.62
CA ASN A 621 13.97 -6.39 -8.35
C ASN A 621 13.84 -7.65 -7.49
N LYS A 622 13.27 -8.74 -8.02
CA LYS A 622 13.05 -9.97 -7.27
C LYS A 622 13.95 -11.08 -7.77
N THR A 623 14.39 -11.93 -6.86
CA THR A 623 15.08 -13.20 -7.17
C THR A 623 14.60 -14.26 -6.19
N ILE A 624 15.03 -15.50 -6.41
CA ILE A 624 14.91 -16.55 -5.41
C ILE A 624 16.22 -16.70 -4.66
N ALA A 625 16.11 -16.84 -3.34
CA ALA A 625 17.24 -17.13 -2.47
C ALA A 625 16.83 -18.06 -1.34
N TYR A 626 17.81 -18.76 -0.77
CA TYR A 626 17.61 -19.42 0.51
C TYR A 626 17.31 -18.37 1.58
N ARG A 627 16.30 -18.67 2.39
CA ARG A 627 15.77 -17.82 3.45
C ARG A 627 16.84 -17.40 4.46
N GLU A 628 17.78 -18.27 4.79
CA GLU A 628 18.94 -17.92 5.64
C GLU A 628 19.73 -16.74 5.04
N TRP A 629 20.00 -16.75 3.72
CA TRP A 629 20.82 -15.76 3.03
C TRP A 629 20.11 -14.43 2.80
N ASN A 630 18.83 -14.49 2.45
CA ASN A 630 17.99 -13.30 2.40
C ASN A 630 18.02 -12.56 3.76
N ARG A 631 17.85 -13.31 4.85
CA ARG A 631 17.85 -12.74 6.20
C ARG A 631 19.18 -12.20 6.66
N LEU A 632 20.30 -12.75 6.18
CA LEU A 632 21.62 -12.16 6.40
C LEU A 632 21.76 -10.82 5.65
N LYS A 633 21.31 -10.76 4.39
CA LYS A 633 21.37 -9.54 3.54
C LYS A 633 20.52 -8.38 4.08
N ARG A 634 19.31 -8.65 4.59
CA ARG A 634 18.42 -7.64 5.22
C ARG A 634 18.12 -6.45 4.29
N ASN A 635 18.40 -5.23 4.77
CA ASN A 635 18.20 -3.96 4.08
C ASN A 635 19.49 -3.50 3.36
N LEU A 636 20.41 -4.42 3.06
CA LEU A 636 21.61 -4.15 2.28
C LEU A 636 21.39 -4.51 0.80
N THR A 637 22.04 -3.78 -0.11
CA THR A 637 22.25 -4.23 -1.49
C THR A 637 23.20 -5.44 -1.52
N PRO A 638 23.28 -6.21 -2.62
CA PRO A 638 24.25 -7.30 -2.72
C PRO A 638 25.69 -6.82 -2.48
N SER A 639 26.07 -5.66 -3.04
CA SER A 639 27.39 -5.07 -2.81
C SER A 639 27.63 -4.65 -1.36
N GLU A 640 26.64 -4.03 -0.70
CA GLU A 640 26.73 -3.69 0.72
C GLU A 640 26.81 -4.95 1.60
N ALA A 641 26.12 -6.04 1.22
CA ALA A 641 26.19 -7.32 1.92
C ALA A 641 27.56 -8.00 1.77
N ALA A 642 28.17 -7.94 0.58
CA ALA A 642 29.54 -8.41 0.35
C ALA A 642 30.58 -7.62 1.17
N GLN A 643 30.38 -6.30 1.31
CA GLN A 643 31.25 -5.47 2.16
C GLN A 643 31.06 -5.75 3.65
N SER A 644 29.81 -5.96 4.09
CA SER A 644 29.48 -6.14 5.50
C SER A 644 29.78 -7.55 6.03
N PHE A 645 29.74 -8.56 5.15
CA PHE A 645 29.89 -9.98 5.48
C PHE A 645 30.72 -10.70 4.41
N PRO A 646 31.99 -10.32 4.20
CA PRO A 646 32.83 -10.86 3.11
C PRO A 646 33.09 -12.36 3.22
N GLU A 647 33.01 -12.93 4.43
CA GLU A 647 33.11 -14.37 4.70
C GLU A 647 31.87 -15.17 4.29
N LYS A 648 30.76 -14.48 4.00
CA LYS A 648 29.50 -15.09 3.54
C LYS A 648 29.21 -14.69 2.10
N PHE A 649 29.23 -13.41 1.79
CA PHE A 649 28.84 -12.88 0.47
C PHE A 649 30.09 -12.47 -0.31
N ASN A 650 30.31 -13.13 -1.44
CA ASN A 650 31.34 -12.72 -2.39
C ASN A 650 30.68 -12.04 -3.60
N GLN A 651 31.17 -10.85 -3.93
CA GLN A 651 30.62 -9.98 -4.97
C GLN A 651 30.71 -10.59 -6.37
N ASP A 652 31.89 -11.07 -6.76
CA ASP A 652 32.15 -11.63 -8.10
C ASP A 652 31.37 -12.92 -8.32
N ASP A 653 31.30 -13.73 -7.28
CA ASP A 653 30.49 -14.92 -7.18
C ASP A 653 28.99 -14.63 -7.41
N MET A 654 28.44 -13.60 -6.77
CA MET A 654 27.05 -13.18 -6.98
C MET A 654 26.82 -12.69 -8.41
N ILE A 655 27.73 -11.90 -8.96
CA ILE A 655 27.67 -11.43 -10.35
C ILE A 655 27.68 -12.64 -11.30
N TYR A 656 28.61 -13.56 -11.11
CA TYR A 656 28.74 -14.79 -11.89
C TYR A 656 27.47 -15.64 -11.84
N ARG A 657 26.93 -15.88 -10.64
CA ARG A 657 25.69 -16.67 -10.47
C ARG A 657 24.46 -15.97 -11.04
N SER A 658 24.45 -14.64 -11.12
CA SER A 658 23.35 -13.86 -11.73
C SER A 658 23.43 -13.71 -13.26
N ARG A 659 24.48 -14.23 -13.91
CA ARG A 659 24.76 -14.01 -15.35
C ARG A 659 23.65 -14.47 -16.30
N ASN A 660 22.81 -15.41 -15.89
CA ASN A 660 21.69 -15.93 -16.69
C ASN A 660 20.40 -15.12 -16.52
N MET A 661 20.32 -14.25 -15.51
CA MET A 661 19.15 -13.43 -15.26
C MET A 661 18.94 -12.38 -16.37
N PRO A 662 17.71 -11.83 -16.51
CA PRO A 662 17.46 -10.72 -17.43
C PRO A 662 18.36 -9.49 -17.18
N LEU A 663 18.70 -8.75 -18.24
CA LEU A 663 19.63 -7.60 -18.18
C LEU A 663 19.23 -6.54 -17.14
N ASN A 664 17.93 -6.30 -16.96
CA ASN A 664 17.39 -5.35 -15.99
C ASN A 664 17.55 -5.81 -14.52
N LYS A 665 18.00 -7.06 -14.28
CA LYS A 665 18.36 -7.59 -12.95
C LYS A 665 19.86 -7.62 -12.69
N LYS A 666 20.66 -7.97 -13.71
CA LYS A 666 22.11 -8.23 -13.56
C LYS A 666 22.85 -7.10 -12.86
N TRP A 667 22.60 -5.86 -13.29
CA TRP A 667 23.27 -4.69 -12.72
C TRP A 667 23.01 -4.51 -11.21
N ARG A 668 21.90 -5.06 -10.68
CA ARG A 668 21.54 -4.96 -9.25
C ARG A 668 22.45 -5.79 -8.36
N PHE A 669 23.18 -6.74 -8.94
CA PHE A 669 24.24 -7.49 -8.27
C PHE A 669 25.61 -6.82 -8.45
N GLY A 670 25.73 -5.76 -9.24
CA GLY A 670 26.99 -5.06 -9.51
C GLY A 670 27.46 -4.17 -8.35
N PRO A 671 28.75 -3.76 -8.36
CA PRO A 671 29.34 -2.91 -7.34
C PRO A 671 28.73 -1.50 -7.30
N ASP A 672 28.25 -1.02 -8.46
CA ASP A 672 27.59 0.28 -8.65
C ASP A 672 26.06 0.24 -8.43
N SER A 673 25.54 -0.88 -7.91
CA SER A 673 24.09 -1.08 -7.69
C SER A 673 23.45 0.01 -6.81
N ARG A 674 24.22 0.61 -5.89
CA ARG A 674 23.76 1.72 -5.04
C ARG A 674 23.64 3.03 -5.79
N GLU A 675 24.61 3.33 -6.65
CA GLU A 675 24.67 4.57 -7.43
C GLU A 675 23.58 4.58 -8.50
N ARG A 676 23.40 3.46 -9.21
CA ARG A 676 22.33 3.29 -10.20
C ARG A 676 20.93 3.34 -9.61
N LEU A 677 20.75 2.91 -8.35
CA LEU A 677 19.47 3.06 -7.65
C LEU A 677 19.06 4.53 -7.49
N GLY A 678 20.03 5.46 -7.42
CA GLY A 678 19.78 6.90 -7.45
C GLY A 678 19.37 7.45 -8.82
N LEU A 679 19.54 6.68 -9.90
CA LEU A 679 19.30 7.09 -11.30
C LEU A 679 18.05 6.45 -11.92
N GLU A 680 17.58 5.30 -11.41
CA GLU A 680 16.33 4.66 -11.88
C GLU A 680 15.08 5.22 -11.17
N ASP A 681 14.42 6.23 -11.76
CA ASP A 681 13.14 6.76 -11.27
C ASP A 681 11.94 5.83 -11.59
N LYS A 682 11.90 4.64 -10.99
CA LYS A 682 10.77 3.69 -11.12
C LYS A 682 9.50 4.08 -10.36
N TRP A 683 9.52 5.19 -9.61
CA TRP A 683 8.31 5.85 -9.12
C TRP A 683 7.34 6.21 -10.25
N GLN A 684 7.87 6.50 -11.45
CA GLN A 684 7.08 6.99 -12.57
C GLN A 684 6.01 5.98 -13.04
N ASP A 685 6.30 4.69 -13.13
CA ASP A 685 5.34 3.69 -13.66
C ASP A 685 4.08 3.52 -12.80
N ARG A 686 4.23 3.60 -11.47
CA ARG A 686 3.09 3.54 -10.55
C ARG A 686 2.31 4.84 -10.55
N LEU A 687 3.01 5.98 -10.54
CA LEU A 687 2.37 7.29 -10.66
C LEU A 687 1.57 7.38 -11.97
N LEU A 688 2.08 6.83 -13.08
CA LEU A 688 1.38 6.75 -14.36
C LEU A 688 0.04 6.02 -14.26
N LYS A 689 -0.03 4.85 -13.61
CA LYS A 689 -1.31 4.12 -13.43
C LYS A 689 -2.32 4.90 -12.60
N GLU A 690 -1.85 5.62 -11.58
CA GLU A 690 -2.71 6.45 -10.73
C GLU A 690 -3.21 7.69 -11.49
N THR A 691 -2.35 8.32 -12.29
CA THR A 691 -2.70 9.39 -13.23
C THR A 691 -3.74 8.94 -14.25
N GLN A 692 -3.58 7.74 -14.84
CA GLN A 692 -4.58 7.16 -15.74
C GLN A 692 -5.94 7.00 -15.06
N HIS A 693 -5.95 6.48 -13.82
CA HIS A 693 -7.19 6.32 -13.08
C HIS A 693 -7.81 7.68 -12.73
N PHE A 694 -7.01 8.66 -12.32
CA PHE A 694 -7.45 10.03 -12.06
C PHE A 694 -8.10 10.64 -13.30
N GLY A 695 -7.45 10.60 -14.46
CA GLY A 695 -7.98 11.14 -15.71
C GLY A 695 -9.30 10.49 -16.13
N VAL A 696 -9.47 9.17 -15.95
CA VAL A 696 -10.73 8.47 -16.25
C VAL A 696 -11.88 8.96 -15.35
N VAL A 697 -11.63 9.09 -14.05
CA VAL A 697 -12.66 9.55 -13.11
C VAL A 697 -12.94 11.05 -13.28
N ALA A 698 -11.90 11.85 -13.53
CA ALA A 698 -12.01 13.28 -13.84
C ALA A 698 -12.85 13.51 -15.10
N GLY A 699 -12.67 12.71 -16.15
CA GLY A 699 -13.49 12.79 -17.37
C GLY A 699 -14.97 12.50 -17.10
N HIS A 700 -15.30 11.55 -16.23
CA HIS A 700 -16.69 11.32 -15.80
C HIS A 700 -17.24 12.50 -14.98
N TYR A 701 -16.42 13.07 -14.12
CA TYR A 701 -16.80 14.19 -13.27
C TYR A 701 -17.01 15.49 -14.06
N LEU A 702 -16.14 15.80 -15.01
CA LEU A 702 -16.21 17.01 -15.84
C LEU A 702 -17.39 17.00 -16.80
N LYS A 703 -17.85 15.82 -17.23
CA LYS A 703 -19.09 15.69 -18.03
C LYS A 703 -20.33 16.23 -17.31
N LYS A 704 -20.27 16.43 -15.99
CA LYS A 704 -21.35 17.04 -15.20
C LYS A 704 -21.52 18.53 -15.40
N LEU A 705 -20.66 19.15 -16.21
CA LEU A 705 -20.87 20.51 -16.69
C LEU A 705 -21.58 20.56 -18.05
N ALA A 706 -21.80 19.40 -18.72
CA ALA A 706 -22.30 19.29 -20.09
C ALA A 706 -23.80 18.91 -20.17
N PRO A 707 -24.63 19.58 -21.01
CA PRO A 707 -26.03 19.20 -21.26
C PRO A 707 -26.19 17.95 -22.14
N ALA A 708 -27.40 17.36 -22.15
CA ALA A 708 -27.66 16.01 -22.67
C ALA A 708 -28.31 15.91 -24.07
N ASP A 709 -28.60 17.02 -24.78
CA ASP A 709 -29.45 17.02 -25.99
C ASP A 709 -28.71 16.96 -27.37
N VAL A 710 -29.39 16.38 -28.35
CA VAL A 710 -28.95 15.57 -29.51
C VAL A 710 -28.68 16.36 -30.80
N ASN A 711 -29.07 17.65 -30.88
CA ASN A 711 -28.88 18.51 -32.08
C ASN A 711 -27.69 19.50 -31.98
N ARG A 712 -26.70 19.16 -31.14
CA ARG A 712 -25.41 19.85 -30.85
C ARG A 712 -25.49 21.21 -30.13
N LYS A 713 -25.44 21.15 -28.80
CA LYS A 713 -24.71 22.10 -27.92
C LYS A 713 -24.27 21.41 -26.62
N GLU A 714 -23.65 20.24 -26.77
CA GLU A 714 -22.96 19.53 -25.69
C GLU A 714 -21.64 20.23 -25.37
N MET A 715 -21.28 20.34 -24.09
CA MET A 715 -19.86 20.52 -23.76
C MET A 715 -19.12 19.25 -24.14
N SER A 716 -18.25 19.34 -25.15
CA SER A 716 -17.52 18.17 -25.62
C SER A 716 -16.33 17.87 -24.69
N VAL A 717 -16.53 16.95 -23.73
CA VAL A 717 -15.41 16.40 -22.95
C VAL A 717 -14.77 15.29 -23.76
N TRP A 718 -13.54 15.52 -24.23
CA TRP A 718 -12.81 14.51 -24.99
C TRP A 718 -11.35 14.43 -24.59
N VAL A 719 -10.71 13.33 -25.00
CA VAL A 719 -9.44 12.88 -24.44
C VAL A 719 -8.34 12.74 -25.49
N THR A 720 -7.14 13.24 -25.20
CA THR A 720 -5.92 13.10 -26.01
C THR A 720 -4.99 12.03 -25.43
N SER A 721 -3.96 11.65 -26.18
CA SER A 721 -2.94 10.66 -25.79
C SER A 721 -1.63 11.36 -25.41
N GLY A 722 -1.13 11.10 -24.21
CA GLY A 722 0.03 11.82 -23.65
C GLY A 722 1.35 11.72 -24.38
N ARG A 723 1.61 10.61 -25.07
CA ARG A 723 2.84 10.46 -25.86
C ARG A 723 2.86 11.40 -27.08
N LEU A 724 1.70 11.83 -27.57
CA LEU A 724 1.60 12.81 -28.65
C LEU A 724 1.88 14.24 -28.13
N THR A 725 1.44 14.56 -26.91
CA THR A 725 1.68 15.86 -26.27
C THR A 725 3.17 16.22 -26.24
N SER A 726 4.03 15.27 -25.80
CA SER A 726 5.48 15.50 -25.73
C SER A 726 6.13 15.75 -27.10
N GLU A 727 5.70 15.04 -28.15
CA GLU A 727 6.24 15.18 -29.51
C GLU A 727 5.79 16.51 -30.15
N LEU A 728 4.52 16.89 -29.98
CA LEU A 728 3.98 18.17 -30.45
C LEU A 728 4.60 19.35 -29.73
N ARG A 729 4.81 19.25 -28.41
CA ARG A 729 5.52 20.26 -27.62
C ARG A 729 6.93 20.52 -28.17
N ARG A 730 7.66 19.46 -28.51
CA ARG A 730 8.99 19.56 -29.13
C ARG A 730 8.92 20.19 -30.52
N LYS A 731 7.94 19.80 -31.34
CA LYS A 731 7.74 20.34 -32.69
C LYS A 731 7.49 21.86 -32.67
N TRP A 732 6.70 22.37 -31.74
CA TRP A 732 6.42 23.80 -31.61
C TRP A 732 7.44 24.55 -30.74
N GLY A 733 8.58 23.95 -30.39
CA GLY A 733 9.64 24.63 -29.64
C GLY A 733 9.22 25.11 -28.24
N LEU A 734 8.23 24.49 -27.63
CA LEU A 734 7.70 24.91 -26.33
C LEU A 734 8.51 24.28 -25.20
N HIS A 735 9.43 25.05 -24.59
CA HIS A 735 10.24 24.59 -23.47
C HIS A 735 10.47 25.67 -22.40
N THR A 736 10.69 25.21 -21.17
CA THR A 736 11.10 26.06 -20.05
C THR A 736 12.63 25.99 -19.90
N GLY A 737 13.33 27.14 -20.02
CA GLY A 737 14.78 27.23 -19.87
C GLY A 737 15.59 26.90 -21.14
N THR A 738 16.91 26.74 -21.00
CA THR A 738 17.87 26.52 -22.11
C THR A 738 17.91 25.08 -22.63
N ASN A 739 17.29 24.12 -21.94
CA ASN A 739 17.46 22.70 -22.21
C ASN A 739 16.11 22.00 -22.49
N GLN A 740 15.96 21.40 -23.68
CA GLN A 740 14.68 20.92 -24.25
C GLN A 740 13.98 19.77 -23.46
N LYS A 741 14.65 19.15 -22.48
CA LYS A 741 14.11 18.02 -21.67
C LYS A 741 13.89 18.35 -20.19
N ASN A 742 14.02 19.60 -19.78
CA ASN A 742 14.11 19.92 -18.36
C ASN A 742 12.75 19.79 -17.63
N ARG A 743 12.56 18.71 -16.85
CA ARG A 743 11.41 18.51 -15.94
C ARG A 743 11.59 19.24 -14.60
N ASN A 744 12.67 19.98 -14.43
CA ASN A 744 12.99 20.70 -13.19
C ASN A 744 12.24 22.05 -13.07
N ASP A 745 11.32 22.36 -13.98
CA ASP A 745 10.47 23.55 -13.91
C ASP A 745 8.99 23.17 -13.99
N HIS A 746 8.22 23.40 -12.92
CA HIS A 746 6.81 23.02 -12.80
C HIS A 746 5.85 23.72 -13.78
N ARG A 747 6.31 24.73 -14.52
CA ARG A 747 5.52 25.37 -15.58
C ARG A 747 5.35 24.48 -16.81
N HIS A 748 6.13 23.41 -16.96
CA HIS A 748 5.96 22.46 -18.08
C HIS A 748 4.56 21.84 -18.14
N HIS A 749 3.88 21.63 -17.00
CA HIS A 749 2.48 21.16 -16.97
C HIS A 749 1.54 22.13 -17.70
N ALA A 750 1.79 23.43 -17.58
CA ALA A 750 0.99 24.44 -18.27
C ALA A 750 1.26 24.45 -19.78
N LEU A 751 2.51 24.19 -20.20
CA LEU A 751 2.86 23.97 -21.60
C LEU A 751 2.18 22.71 -22.16
N ASP A 752 2.19 21.62 -21.42
CA ASP A 752 1.52 20.37 -21.80
C ASP A 752 0.01 20.60 -21.96
N ALA A 753 -0.63 21.32 -21.02
CA ALA A 753 -2.03 21.71 -21.14
C ALA A 753 -2.31 22.61 -22.37
N ALA A 754 -1.42 23.53 -22.70
CA ALA A 754 -1.55 24.37 -23.90
C ALA A 754 -1.51 23.51 -25.18
N VAL A 755 -0.58 22.55 -25.26
CA VAL A 755 -0.50 21.59 -26.38
C VAL A 755 -1.75 20.71 -26.47
N ILE A 756 -2.26 20.24 -25.33
CA ILE A 756 -3.50 19.45 -25.26
C ILE A 756 -4.68 20.24 -25.83
N GLY A 757 -4.82 21.52 -25.49
CA GLY A 757 -5.97 22.34 -25.92
C GLY A 757 -6.04 22.60 -27.42
N VAL A 758 -4.90 22.62 -28.09
CA VAL A 758 -4.79 22.78 -29.55
C VAL A 758 -4.74 21.49 -30.33
N THR A 759 -4.50 20.37 -29.66
CA THR A 759 -4.61 19.05 -30.29
C THR A 759 -6.08 18.78 -30.58
N ASP A 760 -6.41 18.27 -31.77
CA ASP A 760 -7.77 17.83 -32.12
C ASP A 760 -7.81 16.34 -32.50
N ARG A 761 -9.02 15.78 -32.71
CA ARG A 761 -9.19 14.37 -33.08
C ARG A 761 -8.57 14.02 -34.44
N SER A 762 -8.55 14.97 -35.38
CA SER A 762 -8.01 14.76 -36.72
C SER A 762 -6.49 14.61 -36.66
N LEU A 763 -5.81 15.50 -35.94
CA LEU A 763 -4.37 15.46 -35.69
C LEU A 763 -3.97 14.17 -34.97
N VAL A 764 -4.72 13.77 -33.94
CA VAL A 764 -4.49 12.49 -33.25
C VAL A 764 -4.63 11.30 -34.20
N ASN A 765 -5.63 11.31 -35.09
CA ASN A 765 -5.83 10.24 -36.07
C ASN A 765 -4.71 10.18 -37.11
N ILE A 766 -4.26 11.33 -37.62
CA ILE A 766 -3.13 11.44 -38.56
C ILE A 766 -1.86 10.85 -37.93
N LEU A 767 -1.50 11.34 -36.74
CA LEU A 767 -0.30 10.89 -36.01
C LEU A 767 -0.39 9.40 -35.61
N SER A 768 -1.59 8.94 -35.23
CA SER A 768 -1.81 7.52 -34.88
C SER A 768 -1.73 6.59 -36.09
N ARG A 769 -2.14 7.05 -37.29
CA ARG A 769 -2.01 6.29 -38.54
C ARG A 769 -0.54 6.21 -38.96
N ALA A 770 0.18 7.33 -38.90
CA ALA A 770 1.62 7.39 -39.19
C ALA A 770 2.42 6.48 -38.24
N ALA A 771 2.13 6.51 -36.94
CA ALA A 771 2.79 5.64 -35.94
C ALA A 771 2.49 4.14 -36.14
N ALA A 772 1.37 3.78 -36.77
CA ALA A 772 0.96 2.40 -36.99
C ALA A 772 1.67 1.72 -38.18
N GLN A 773 2.25 2.51 -39.10
CA GLN A 773 2.91 2.03 -40.33
C GLN A 773 4.35 1.56 -40.12
N ASP A 774 4.88 1.54 -38.89
CA ASP A 774 6.21 1.01 -38.50
C ASP A 774 7.43 1.69 -39.16
N GLU A 775 7.24 2.78 -39.90
CA GLU A 775 8.32 3.63 -40.40
C GLU A 775 8.55 4.82 -39.45
N VAL A 776 9.59 4.75 -38.62
CA VAL A 776 10.01 5.87 -37.76
C VAL A 776 10.21 7.15 -38.58
N GLN A 777 10.66 7.02 -39.83
CA GLN A 777 10.83 8.12 -40.77
C GLN A 777 9.49 8.73 -41.22
N ALA A 778 8.43 7.94 -41.44
CA ALA A 778 7.12 8.45 -41.83
C ALA A 778 6.47 9.26 -40.70
N PHE A 779 6.56 8.80 -39.45
CA PHE A 779 6.10 9.56 -38.29
C PHE A 779 6.87 10.88 -38.13
N ALA A 780 8.20 10.85 -38.31
CA ALA A 780 9.03 12.06 -38.23
C ALA A 780 8.72 13.08 -39.33
N ARG A 781 8.47 12.63 -40.57
CA ARG A 781 8.07 13.50 -41.70
C ARG A 781 6.71 14.15 -41.44
N VAL A 782 5.69 13.35 -41.09
CA VAL A 782 4.36 13.88 -40.77
C VAL A 782 4.41 14.86 -39.60
N LEU A 783 5.25 14.59 -38.59
CA LEU A 783 5.45 15.51 -37.46
C LEU A 783 6.12 16.84 -37.90
N ALA A 784 7.06 16.77 -38.83
CA ALA A 784 7.76 17.95 -39.36
C ALA A 784 6.85 18.88 -40.17
N ASP A 785 5.84 18.33 -40.85
CA ASP A 785 4.91 19.08 -41.71
C ASP A 785 3.72 19.68 -40.96
N ILE A 786 3.58 19.44 -39.64
CA ILE A 786 2.50 20.03 -38.84
C ILE A 786 2.74 21.54 -38.66
N PRO A 787 1.80 22.41 -39.10
CA PRO A 787 1.91 23.85 -38.90
C PRO A 787 1.65 24.25 -37.44
N GLU A 788 1.79 25.53 -37.13
CA GLU A 788 1.25 26.06 -35.88
C GLU A 788 -0.29 25.93 -35.87
N PRO A 789 -0.91 25.71 -34.69
CA PRO A 789 -2.36 25.58 -34.59
C PRO A 789 -3.14 26.82 -35.05
N PHE A 790 -2.58 28.01 -34.80
CA PHE A 790 -3.08 29.31 -35.24
C PHE A 790 -1.92 30.32 -35.22
N ASP A 791 -2.12 31.47 -35.85
CA ASP A 791 -1.07 32.48 -36.00
C ASP A 791 -0.57 33.02 -34.65
N GLY A 792 0.75 33.00 -34.45
CA GLY A 792 1.41 33.42 -33.21
C GLY A 792 1.16 32.53 -31.99
N PHE A 793 0.75 31.26 -32.16
CA PHE A 793 0.51 30.35 -31.04
C PHE A 793 1.75 30.17 -30.15
N THR A 794 2.91 29.90 -30.76
CA THR A 794 4.15 29.65 -30.02
C THR A 794 4.56 30.87 -29.19
N ASP A 795 4.45 32.06 -29.76
CA ASP A 795 4.79 33.33 -29.09
C ASP A 795 3.82 33.66 -27.95
N GLN A 796 2.52 33.43 -28.16
CA GLN A 796 1.51 33.60 -27.11
C GLN A 796 1.80 32.69 -25.91
N VAL A 797 2.09 31.40 -26.16
CA VAL A 797 2.41 30.43 -25.09
C VAL A 797 3.70 30.79 -24.36
N ASN A 798 4.79 31.09 -25.10
CA ASN A 798 6.08 31.44 -24.52
C ASN A 798 6.04 32.76 -23.73
N THR A 799 5.16 33.69 -24.10
CA THR A 799 4.93 34.93 -23.34
C THR A 799 4.11 34.67 -22.08
N ALA A 800 3.04 33.88 -22.19
CA ALA A 800 2.18 33.56 -21.05
C ALA A 800 2.90 32.73 -19.98
N VAL A 801 3.68 31.72 -20.37
CA VAL A 801 4.40 30.83 -19.43
C VAL A 801 5.39 31.59 -18.54
N LYS A 802 6.00 32.67 -19.04
CA LYS A 802 6.91 33.53 -18.25
C LYS A 802 6.21 34.23 -17.09
N ARG A 803 4.89 34.45 -17.19
CA ARG A 803 4.06 35.13 -16.17
C ARG A 803 3.41 34.17 -15.17
N VAL A 804 3.54 32.86 -15.41
CA VAL A 804 2.92 31.84 -14.56
C VAL A 804 3.53 31.84 -13.17
N ILE A 805 2.69 32.10 -12.18
CA ILE A 805 2.97 31.82 -10.78
C ILE A 805 2.40 30.43 -10.46
N VAL A 806 3.28 29.46 -10.25
CA VAL A 806 2.89 28.08 -9.96
C VAL A 806 2.19 28.04 -8.61
N SER A 807 0.97 27.52 -8.60
CA SER A 807 0.13 27.46 -7.42
C SER A 807 0.42 26.19 -6.63
N HIS A 808 0.90 26.31 -5.40
CA HIS A 808 1.13 25.17 -4.51
C HIS A 808 0.03 25.11 -3.45
N ARG A 809 -0.49 23.91 -3.17
CA ARG A 809 -1.44 23.71 -2.09
C ARG A 809 -0.73 23.74 -0.72
N PRO A 810 -0.92 24.76 0.13
CA PRO A 810 -0.38 24.74 1.49
C PRO A 810 -1.15 23.72 2.36
N SER A 811 -0.50 23.24 3.42
CA SER A 811 -1.13 22.36 4.42
C SER A 811 -0.89 22.89 5.83
N HIS A 812 -1.95 23.41 6.46
CA HIS A 812 -1.93 23.92 7.85
C HIS A 812 -2.59 22.94 8.83
N ARG A 813 -2.52 21.65 8.53
CA ARG A 813 -3.22 20.63 9.33
C ARG A 813 -2.44 20.32 10.60
N VAL A 814 -3.13 20.37 11.74
CA VAL A 814 -2.63 19.88 13.05
C VAL A 814 -2.63 18.34 13.17
N ALA A 815 -2.94 17.63 12.09
CA ALA A 815 -2.97 16.18 12.02
C ALA A 815 -1.69 15.67 11.37
N GLY A 816 -0.85 14.99 12.15
CA GLY A 816 0.43 14.45 11.70
C GLY A 816 1.05 13.51 12.73
N LYS A 817 2.31 13.13 12.52
CA LYS A 817 3.07 12.38 13.52
C LYS A 817 3.35 13.33 14.70
N LEU A 818 2.86 12.99 15.89
CA LEU A 818 3.02 13.85 17.07
C LEU A 818 4.45 13.79 17.62
N HIS A 819 5.03 12.60 17.65
CA HIS A 819 6.35 12.33 18.17
C HIS A 819 6.98 11.12 17.46
N LEU A 820 8.31 11.00 17.53
CA LEU A 820 9.03 9.82 17.05
C LEU A 820 8.65 8.58 17.87
N ASP A 821 8.79 7.39 17.29
CA ASP A 821 8.34 6.13 17.92
C ASP A 821 9.23 5.70 19.11
N GLY A 822 10.42 6.29 19.22
CA GLY A 822 11.37 6.04 20.30
C GLY A 822 10.86 6.52 21.65
N ALA A 823 10.95 5.65 22.66
CA ALA A 823 10.64 5.98 24.05
C ALA A 823 11.93 6.16 24.86
N TYR A 824 11.97 7.23 25.64
CA TYR A 824 13.12 7.66 26.44
C TYR A 824 12.75 7.67 27.92
N GLY A 825 13.71 7.36 28.80
CA GLY A 825 13.58 7.55 30.24
C GLY A 825 14.10 8.92 30.66
N LYS A 826 13.57 9.49 31.76
CA LYS A 826 14.15 10.69 32.39
C LYS A 826 15.43 10.32 33.12
N VAL A 827 16.46 11.14 33.01
CA VAL A 827 17.63 11.07 33.90
C VAL A 827 17.28 11.85 35.17
N ARG A 828 17.22 11.16 36.32
CA ARG A 828 16.91 11.79 37.62
C ARG A 828 18.13 12.42 38.29
N GLU A 829 19.33 11.89 38.00
CA GLU A 829 20.63 12.22 38.62
C GLU A 829 21.36 13.41 37.96
N ASN A 830 20.73 14.16 37.04
CA ASN A 830 21.41 15.31 36.42
C ASN A 830 21.77 16.42 37.43
N LEU A 831 21.13 16.46 38.59
CA LEU A 831 21.45 17.40 39.66
C LEU A 831 22.80 17.09 40.33
N THR A 832 23.09 15.81 40.60
CA THR A 832 24.33 15.39 41.28
C THR A 832 25.59 15.55 40.43
N ASN A 833 25.47 15.53 39.10
CA ASN A 833 26.62 15.76 38.20
C ASN A 833 26.93 17.27 38.08
N ILE A 834 25.90 18.11 38.10
CA ILE A 834 26.04 19.57 38.14
C ILE A 834 26.68 20.01 39.47
N GLU A 835 26.28 19.41 40.59
CA GLU A 835 26.90 19.62 41.91
C GLU A 835 28.38 19.21 41.97
N ARG A 836 28.83 18.31 41.09
CA ARG A 836 30.24 17.87 40.94
C ARG A 836 31.02 18.66 39.87
N GLY A 837 30.42 19.68 39.25
CA GLY A 837 31.06 20.47 38.19
C GLY A 837 31.15 19.77 36.84
N GLU A 838 30.50 18.63 36.64
CA GLU A 838 30.48 17.92 35.37
C GLU A 838 29.35 18.45 34.45
N PRO A 839 29.61 18.67 33.15
CA PRO A 839 28.56 19.10 32.23
C PRO A 839 27.48 18.02 32.11
N ALA A 840 26.22 18.42 32.27
CA ALA A 840 25.07 17.52 32.10
C ALA A 840 25.06 16.94 30.67
N ARG A 841 25.46 15.67 30.52
CA ARG A 841 25.61 15.01 29.21
C ARG A 841 24.29 14.69 28.50
N GLY A 842 23.15 14.82 29.19
CA GLY A 842 21.80 14.71 28.60
C GLY A 842 20.69 14.56 29.63
N ASN A 843 19.49 15.03 29.32
CA ASN A 843 18.30 14.95 30.20
C ASN A 843 17.47 13.66 30.02
N LEU A 844 17.77 12.87 28.99
CA LEU A 844 17.08 11.61 28.69
C LEU A 844 18.04 10.42 28.63
N VAL A 845 17.50 9.21 28.71
CA VAL A 845 18.23 7.94 28.53
C VAL A 845 17.50 7.01 27.56
N VAL A 846 18.24 6.36 26.67
CA VAL A 846 17.74 5.34 25.73
C VAL A 846 18.64 4.10 25.75
N ARG A 847 18.07 2.92 25.53
CA ARG A 847 18.83 1.67 25.43
C ARG A 847 19.20 1.41 23.98
N ARG A 848 20.50 1.28 23.68
CA ARG A 848 21.01 0.98 22.33
C ARG A 848 21.66 -0.40 22.28
N ASP A 849 21.64 -1.00 21.10
CA ASP A 849 22.42 -2.22 20.81
C ASP A 849 23.90 -1.83 20.74
N ILE A 850 24.76 -2.65 21.34
CA ILE A 850 26.19 -2.35 21.42
C ILE A 850 26.80 -2.30 20.02
N LEU A 851 26.33 -3.15 19.10
CA LEU A 851 26.77 -3.22 17.71
C LEU A 851 26.23 -2.08 16.83
N SER A 852 25.38 -1.22 17.39
CA SER A 852 24.86 -0.02 16.72
C SER A 852 25.53 1.27 17.19
N LEU A 853 26.51 1.18 18.10
CA LEU A 853 27.18 2.34 18.66
C LEU A 853 28.12 2.98 17.64
N LYS A 854 28.00 4.29 17.50
CA LYS A 854 28.93 5.14 16.76
C LYS A 854 29.87 5.86 17.73
N PRO A 855 31.00 6.43 17.27
CA PRO A 855 31.96 7.11 18.15
C PRO A 855 31.31 8.14 19.10
N ASN A 856 30.45 8.99 18.57
CA ASN A 856 29.73 9.99 19.37
C ASN A 856 28.70 9.39 20.36
N MET A 857 28.25 8.15 20.15
CA MET A 857 27.31 7.46 21.04
C MET A 857 28.02 6.73 22.18
N ILE A 858 29.28 6.33 21.98
CA ILE A 858 30.12 5.73 23.02
C ILE A 858 30.32 6.73 24.16
N GLU A 859 30.62 7.99 23.82
CA GLU A 859 30.72 9.10 24.78
C GLU A 859 29.44 9.33 25.60
N GLN A 860 28.30 8.96 25.02
CA GLN A 860 26.99 9.10 25.64
C GLN A 860 26.63 7.91 26.54
N VAL A 861 27.45 6.85 26.61
CA VAL A 861 27.18 5.72 27.50
C VAL A 861 27.14 6.20 28.95
N ARG A 862 26.03 5.87 29.63
CA ARG A 862 25.71 6.37 30.97
C ARG A 862 26.61 5.77 32.03
N ASP A 863 26.86 4.47 31.93
CA ASP A 863 27.73 3.76 32.87
C ASP A 863 29.19 4.06 32.54
N GLU A 864 29.92 4.64 33.48
CA GLU A 864 31.28 5.11 33.27
C GLU A 864 32.27 3.97 32.98
N LYS A 865 32.19 2.86 33.73
CA LYS A 865 33.09 1.71 33.54
C LYS A 865 32.89 1.10 32.16
N VAL A 866 31.63 0.93 31.75
CA VAL A 866 31.30 0.42 30.41
C VAL A 866 31.73 1.43 29.34
N ARG A 867 31.57 2.73 29.57
CA ARG A 867 32.00 3.77 28.64
C ARG A 867 33.51 3.75 28.41
N LEU A 868 34.31 3.72 29.48
CA LEU A 868 35.78 3.67 29.39
C LEU A 868 36.24 2.44 28.62
N ALA A 869 35.66 1.27 28.91
CA ALA A 869 35.97 0.05 28.18
C ALA A 869 35.62 0.15 26.68
N LEU A 870 34.49 0.76 26.34
CA LEU A 870 34.10 0.98 24.94
C LEU A 870 34.92 2.09 24.26
N GLN A 871 35.43 3.06 24.99
CA GLN A 871 36.38 4.06 24.49
C GLN A 871 37.72 3.41 24.14
N GLN A 872 38.16 2.41 24.91
CA GLN A 872 39.34 1.62 24.59
C GLN A 872 39.14 0.86 23.26
N VAL A 873 37.99 0.20 23.08
CA VAL A 873 37.63 -0.44 21.80
C VAL A 873 37.62 0.58 20.65
N LEU A 874 37.09 1.78 20.88
CA LEU A 874 37.10 2.87 19.89
C LEU A 874 38.52 3.35 19.56
N TYR A 875 39.39 3.43 20.56
CA TYR A 875 40.78 3.83 20.39
C TYR A 875 41.55 2.80 19.54
N GLU A 876 41.44 1.52 19.89
CA GLU A 876 42.03 0.41 19.12
C GLU A 876 41.55 0.41 17.66
N ALA A 877 40.25 0.65 17.45
CA ALA A 877 39.69 0.74 16.10
C ALA A 877 40.25 1.94 15.30
N LYS A 878 40.50 3.09 15.94
CA LYS A 878 41.14 4.24 15.29
C LYS A 878 42.59 3.95 14.91
N GLN A 879 43.32 3.21 15.75
CA GLN A 879 44.72 2.85 15.47
C GLN A 879 44.82 1.84 14.32
N ALA A 880 43.91 0.87 14.26
CA ALA A 880 43.93 -0.19 13.25
C ALA A 880 43.26 0.20 11.92
N GLY A 881 42.27 1.10 11.92
CA GLY A 881 41.46 1.45 10.75
C GLY A 881 42.02 2.55 9.83
N GLY A 882 43.10 3.24 10.22
CA GLY A 882 43.72 4.31 9.41
C GLY A 882 42.81 5.53 9.16
N SER A 883 43.09 6.28 8.08
CA SER A 883 42.29 7.46 7.66
C SER A 883 41.06 7.11 6.81
N ASP A 884 40.91 5.83 6.41
CA ASP A 884 39.74 5.37 5.65
C ASP A 884 38.54 5.15 6.57
N LYS A 885 37.43 5.81 6.25
CA LYS A 885 36.21 5.78 7.07
C LYS A 885 35.55 4.39 7.10
N LYS A 886 35.60 3.63 6.00
CA LYS A 886 34.94 2.31 5.94
C LYS A 886 35.71 1.28 6.74
N ASP A 887 37.03 1.28 6.63
CA ASP A 887 37.89 0.35 7.38
C ASP A 887 37.77 0.61 8.89
N PHE A 888 37.78 1.89 9.29
CA PHE A 888 37.50 2.28 10.67
C PHE A 888 36.13 1.78 11.18
N GLU A 889 35.05 1.95 10.41
CA GLU A 889 33.70 1.50 10.81
C GLU A 889 33.63 -0.04 10.95
N LYS A 890 34.34 -0.78 10.10
CA LYS A 890 34.43 -2.24 10.16
C LYS A 890 35.15 -2.72 11.42
N VAL A 891 36.37 -2.22 11.67
CA VAL A 891 37.16 -2.61 12.85
C VAL A 891 36.44 -2.27 14.14
N LEU A 892 35.78 -1.10 14.21
CA LEU A 892 34.97 -0.73 15.35
C LEU A 892 33.84 -1.73 15.60
N THR A 893 33.17 -2.19 14.55
CA THR A 893 32.06 -3.15 14.66
C THR A 893 32.54 -4.51 15.19
N GLU A 894 33.70 -4.98 14.71
CA GLU A 894 34.33 -6.22 15.17
C GLU A 894 34.74 -6.13 16.65
N GLY A 895 35.39 -5.05 17.05
CA GLY A 895 35.77 -4.80 18.45
C GLY A 895 34.56 -4.74 19.39
N LEU A 896 33.46 -4.12 18.96
CA LEU A 896 32.19 -4.10 19.72
C LEU A 896 31.58 -5.51 19.83
N ALA A 897 31.71 -6.35 18.80
CA ALA A 897 31.24 -7.73 18.82
C ALA A 897 32.06 -8.61 19.76
N GLU A 898 33.38 -8.43 19.78
CA GLU A 898 34.27 -9.10 20.72
C GLU A 898 33.92 -8.74 22.17
N TYR A 899 33.83 -7.45 22.47
CA TYR A 899 33.43 -6.96 23.79
C TYR A 899 32.07 -7.54 24.23
N SER A 900 31.09 -7.59 23.32
CA SER A 900 29.77 -8.18 23.61
C SER A 900 29.85 -9.66 23.94
N ARG A 901 30.77 -10.41 23.31
CA ARG A 901 30.94 -11.86 23.53
C ARG A 901 31.60 -12.13 24.88
N GLN A 902 32.64 -11.38 25.21
CA GLN A 902 33.39 -11.51 26.46
C GLN A 902 32.57 -11.11 27.68
N THR A 903 31.84 -9.99 27.60
CA THR A 903 31.10 -9.46 28.76
C THR A 903 29.66 -9.96 28.86
N GLY A 904 29.13 -10.56 27.78
CA GLY A 904 27.70 -10.84 27.63
C GLY A 904 26.82 -9.59 27.49
N THR A 905 27.41 -8.40 27.42
CA THR A 905 26.68 -7.12 27.34
C THR A 905 26.16 -6.88 25.93
N ARG A 906 24.85 -7.03 25.73
CA ARG A 906 24.22 -6.83 24.40
C ARG A 906 23.72 -5.42 24.15
N ARG A 907 23.46 -4.66 25.21
CA ARG A 907 22.81 -3.34 25.11
C ARG A 907 23.22 -2.44 26.25
N VAL A 908 23.53 -1.20 25.95
CA VAL A 908 23.94 -0.17 26.92
C VAL A 908 22.91 0.95 26.99
N ARG A 909 22.91 1.70 28.10
CA ARG A 909 22.10 2.91 28.27
C ARG A 909 22.92 4.12 27.83
N CYS A 910 22.39 4.91 26.90
CA CYS A 910 23.02 6.13 26.40
C CYS A 910 22.20 7.35 26.82
N LEU A 911 22.88 8.39 27.29
CA LEU A 911 22.34 9.71 27.57
C LEU A 911 22.00 10.43 26.27
N TYR A 912 20.96 11.26 26.29
CA TYR A 912 20.48 11.96 25.12
C TYR A 912 19.97 13.36 25.49
N PRO A 913 20.62 14.45 25.04
CA PRO A 913 20.18 15.81 25.32
C PRO A 913 19.04 16.23 24.38
N LYS A 914 17.85 16.46 24.95
CA LYS A 914 16.68 16.95 24.23
C LYS A 914 15.70 17.67 25.16
N GLU A 915 15.79 19.00 25.23
CA GLU A 915 14.98 19.82 26.14
C GLU A 915 13.48 19.79 25.84
N ASN A 916 13.10 19.81 24.55
CA ASN A 916 11.71 19.81 24.11
C ASN A 916 11.04 18.42 24.10
N ALA A 917 11.54 17.49 24.90
CA ALA A 917 10.98 16.15 24.95
C ALA A 917 9.62 16.13 25.68
N ILE A 918 8.64 15.48 25.05
CA ILE A 918 7.27 15.39 25.51
C ILE A 918 7.16 14.29 26.56
N PRO A 919 6.75 14.58 27.80
CA PRO A 919 6.50 13.52 28.77
C PRO A 919 5.24 12.76 28.38
N VAL A 920 5.32 11.43 28.29
CA VAL A 920 4.26 10.51 27.86
C VAL A 920 4.17 9.31 28.80
N GLY A 921 3.03 8.61 28.76
CA GLY A 921 2.76 7.43 29.59
C GLY A 921 2.53 7.79 31.07
N LYS A 922 1.39 7.40 31.62
CA LYS A 922 1.06 7.62 33.04
C LYS A 922 1.37 6.38 33.87
N SER A 923 2.01 6.57 35.02
CA SER A 923 2.13 5.54 36.06
C SER A 923 0.77 5.30 36.71
N LYS A 924 0.68 4.31 37.61
CA LYS A 924 -0.53 4.09 38.42
C LYS A 924 -0.87 5.30 39.30
N GLN A 925 0.14 6.07 39.71
CA GLN A 925 0.01 7.30 40.51
C GLN A 925 -0.19 8.56 39.63
N GLY A 926 -0.36 8.40 38.32
CA GLY A 926 -0.59 9.50 37.39
C GLY A 926 0.67 10.21 36.87
N GLU A 927 1.84 9.92 37.45
CA GLU A 927 3.11 10.53 37.05
C GLU A 927 3.54 10.13 35.64
N ARG A 928 4.11 11.08 34.90
CA ARG A 928 4.66 10.79 33.57
C ARG A 928 6.05 10.19 33.69
N TYR A 929 6.26 9.00 33.12
CA TYR A 929 7.49 8.21 33.34
C TYR A 929 8.28 7.92 32.05
N LYS A 930 7.73 8.25 30.88
CA LYS A 930 8.41 8.14 29.58
C LYS A 930 8.47 9.50 28.92
N TYR A 931 9.39 9.63 27.98
CA TYR A 931 9.59 10.83 27.17
C TYR A 931 9.64 10.44 25.69
N ALA A 932 9.14 11.31 24.84
CA ALA A 932 9.08 11.15 23.41
C ALA A 932 9.58 12.44 22.73
N ILE A 933 10.31 12.30 21.63
CA ILE A 933 10.84 13.46 20.90
C ILE A 933 9.78 13.94 19.90
N PRO A 934 9.44 15.24 19.85
CA PRO A 934 8.54 15.78 18.83
C PRO A 934 9.00 15.38 17.42
N ALA A 935 8.06 15.02 16.55
CA ALA A 935 8.40 14.52 15.22
C ALA A 935 8.64 15.66 14.22
N GLU A 936 7.73 16.63 14.17
CA GLU A 936 7.71 17.68 13.16
C GLU A 936 7.26 19.02 13.75
N ASN A 937 7.77 20.10 13.17
CA ASN A 937 7.29 21.46 13.45
C ASN A 937 6.00 21.71 12.67
N HIS A 938 4.97 22.24 13.34
CA HIS A 938 3.73 22.64 12.68
C HIS A 938 3.90 23.99 11.99
N HIS A 939 4.36 24.97 12.75
CA HIS A 939 4.51 26.35 12.29
C HIS A 939 5.59 27.09 13.08
N VAL A 940 5.94 28.27 12.57
CA VAL A 940 6.70 29.29 13.28
C VAL A 940 5.92 30.59 13.29
N ASP A 941 5.78 31.16 14.49
CA ASP A 941 5.28 32.52 14.68
C ASP A 941 6.46 33.48 14.67
N ILE A 942 6.43 34.46 13.76
CA ILE A 942 7.39 35.56 13.73
C ILE A 942 6.77 36.74 14.47
N VAL A 943 7.50 37.24 15.45
CA VAL A 943 7.13 38.41 16.26
C VAL A 943 8.22 39.46 16.20
N GLU A 944 7.84 40.72 16.34
CA GLU A 944 8.75 41.85 16.45
C GLU A 944 8.84 42.28 17.90
N LEU A 945 10.06 42.22 18.45
CA LEU A 945 10.33 42.71 19.80
C LEU A 945 10.32 44.24 19.84
N THR A 946 10.30 44.81 21.04
CA THR A 946 10.35 46.27 21.28
C THR A 946 11.59 46.94 20.69
N ASN A 947 12.70 46.21 20.54
CA ASN A 947 13.91 46.69 19.86
C ASN A 947 13.82 46.65 18.31
N GLY A 948 12.67 46.30 17.76
CA GLY A 948 12.43 46.20 16.32
C GLY A 948 12.98 44.93 15.64
N SER A 949 13.60 44.00 16.38
CA SER A 949 14.12 42.75 15.82
C SER A 949 13.04 41.69 15.67
N TRP A 950 13.11 40.88 14.59
CA TRP A 950 12.20 39.76 14.38
C TRP A 950 12.72 38.48 15.04
N GLN A 951 11.85 37.81 15.80
CA GLN A 951 12.13 36.57 16.52
C GLN A 951 11.15 35.47 16.13
N ALA A 952 11.64 34.22 16.13
CA ALA A 952 10.85 33.04 15.85
C ALA A 952 10.41 32.30 17.11
N VAL A 953 9.14 31.94 17.16
CA VAL A 953 8.56 31.04 18.15
C VAL A 953 8.07 29.79 17.43
N TRP A 954 8.83 28.71 17.60
CA TRP A 954 8.59 27.42 16.94
C TRP A 954 7.55 26.60 17.71
N VAL A 955 6.56 26.09 17.00
CA VAL A 955 5.49 25.25 17.56
C VAL A 955 5.48 23.91 16.84
N ASP A 956 5.62 22.82 17.60
CA ASP A 956 5.55 21.46 17.07
C ASP A 956 4.11 20.96 16.91
N ILE A 957 3.93 19.87 16.15
CA ILE A 957 2.60 19.30 15.90
C ILE A 957 1.94 18.83 17.21
N PHE A 958 2.70 18.35 18.20
CA PHE A 958 2.13 17.92 19.47
C PHE A 958 1.53 19.09 20.23
N GLU A 959 2.26 20.20 20.33
CA GLU A 959 1.79 21.43 20.95
C GLU A 959 0.57 22.00 20.21
N ALA A 960 0.63 22.13 18.89
CA ALA A 960 -0.51 22.62 18.10
C ALA A 960 -1.77 21.76 18.29
N ASN A 961 -1.62 20.45 18.44
CA ASN A 961 -2.72 19.53 18.71
C ASN A 961 -3.29 19.71 20.12
N GLN A 962 -2.46 19.97 21.13
CA GLN A 962 -2.90 20.29 22.49
C GLN A 962 -3.71 21.58 22.53
N THR A 963 -3.24 22.64 21.86
CA THR A 963 -3.96 23.91 21.75
C THR A 963 -5.33 23.70 21.11
N THR A 964 -5.39 23.01 19.97
CA THR A 964 -6.66 22.69 19.29
C THR A 964 -7.62 21.89 20.19
N LEU A 965 -7.08 20.97 21.00
CA LEU A 965 -7.89 20.17 21.93
C LEU A 965 -8.42 21.01 23.10
N ALA A 966 -7.63 21.95 23.61
CA ALA A 966 -8.02 22.88 24.67
C ALA A 966 -9.12 23.82 24.18
N GLU A 967 -8.97 24.41 22.99
CA GLU A 967 -9.97 25.26 22.34
C GLU A 967 -11.31 24.54 22.18
N ARG A 968 -11.29 23.27 21.74
CA ARG A 968 -12.51 22.43 21.64
C ARG A 968 -13.20 22.18 22.98
N LYS A 969 -12.49 22.36 24.09
CA LYS A 969 -13.02 22.26 25.45
C LYS A 969 -13.38 23.63 26.05
N GLY A 970 -13.36 24.70 25.25
CA GLY A 970 -13.61 26.07 25.70
C GLY A 970 -12.44 26.69 26.48
N GLN A 971 -11.25 26.06 26.47
CA GLN A 971 -10.06 26.58 27.14
C GLN A 971 -9.20 27.34 26.12
N VAL A 972 -9.41 28.65 26.02
CA VAL A 972 -8.59 29.51 25.16
C VAL A 972 -7.24 29.73 25.85
N GLN A 973 -6.16 29.27 25.24
CA GLN A 973 -4.80 29.55 25.70
C GLN A 973 -4.16 30.59 24.79
N PRO A 974 -3.42 31.58 25.35
CA PRO A 974 -2.67 32.51 24.54
C PRO A 974 -1.62 31.74 23.70
N PRO A 975 -1.36 32.15 22.45
CA PRO A 975 -0.27 31.59 21.65
C PRO A 975 1.06 31.67 22.40
N ARG A 976 1.93 30.67 22.17
CA ARG A 976 3.22 30.54 22.87
C ARG A 976 4.08 31.80 22.83
N TRP A 977 3.99 32.58 21.76
CA TRP A 977 4.76 33.81 21.62
C TRP A 977 4.34 34.89 22.62
N GLN A 978 3.06 34.97 23.01
CA GLN A 978 2.58 35.94 24.01
C GLN A 978 3.13 35.61 25.40
N THR A 979 3.24 34.32 25.73
CA THR A 979 3.85 33.90 26.99
C THR A 979 5.35 34.14 27.01
N ARG A 980 6.03 33.97 25.87
CA ARG A 980 7.48 34.11 25.77
C ARG A 980 7.93 35.57 25.62
N TYR A 981 7.15 36.36 24.91
CA TYR A 981 7.41 37.77 24.59
C TYR A 981 6.11 38.58 24.69
N PRO A 982 5.67 38.94 25.92
CA PRO A 982 4.39 39.61 26.15
C PRO A 982 4.22 40.94 25.40
N ASP A 983 5.30 41.72 25.30
CA ASP A 983 5.29 43.04 24.66
C ASP A 983 5.59 43.00 23.15
N ALA A 984 5.73 41.81 22.57
CA ALA A 984 6.06 41.68 21.16
C ALA A 984 4.84 41.86 20.26
N ARG A 985 5.06 42.40 19.06
CA ARG A 985 4.04 42.54 18.02
C ARG A 985 4.05 41.31 17.11
N PHE A 986 2.91 40.67 16.92
CA PHE A 986 2.81 39.58 15.96
C PHE A 986 2.99 40.07 14.51
N ILE A 987 3.87 39.42 13.76
CA ILE A 987 4.14 39.77 12.36
C ILE A 987 3.44 38.80 11.42
N MET A 988 3.78 37.51 11.49
CA MET A 988 3.19 36.49 10.62
C MET A 988 3.38 35.08 11.18
N ARG A 989 2.49 34.17 10.79
CA ARG A 989 2.61 32.72 11.02
C ARG A 989 2.96 32.02 9.71
N LEU A 990 3.98 31.17 9.75
CA LEU A 990 4.48 30.46 8.57
C LEU A 990 4.45 28.94 8.78
N HIS A 991 3.93 28.24 7.78
CA HIS A 991 3.90 26.78 7.69
C HIS A 991 4.76 26.29 6.53
N LYS A 992 5.09 25.00 6.55
CA LYS A 992 5.56 24.30 5.36
C LYS A 992 4.53 24.43 4.22
N GLY A 993 4.99 24.79 3.03
CA GLY A 993 4.17 25.00 1.84
C GLY A 993 3.54 26.40 1.74
N ASP A 994 3.72 27.27 2.74
CA ASP A 994 3.37 28.68 2.59
C ASP A 994 4.30 29.37 1.61
N THR A 995 3.81 30.46 1.02
CA THR A 995 4.58 31.28 0.09
C THR A 995 4.95 32.63 0.68
N LEU A 996 6.20 32.99 0.45
CA LEU A 996 6.78 34.27 0.81
C LEU A 996 7.11 35.04 -0.46
N GLN A 997 6.86 36.34 -0.42
CA GLN A 997 7.42 37.27 -1.38
C GLN A 997 8.50 38.09 -0.67
N LEU A 998 9.70 38.13 -1.23
CA LEU A 998 10.87 38.72 -0.59
C LEU A 998 11.92 39.11 -1.63
N PHE A 999 12.84 39.99 -1.24
CA PHE A 999 14.01 40.34 -2.04
C PHE A 999 15.18 39.38 -1.75
N ASP A 1000 15.84 38.95 -2.82
CA ASP A 1000 17.10 38.21 -2.75
C ASP A 1000 18.31 39.15 -2.72
N ASP A 1001 19.51 38.58 -2.60
CA ASP A 1001 20.78 39.32 -2.54
C ASP A 1001 21.02 40.15 -3.81
N ASP A 1002 20.50 39.68 -4.95
CA ASP A 1002 20.49 40.41 -6.23
C ASP A 1002 19.42 41.51 -6.31
N LYS A 1003 18.69 41.76 -5.22
CA LYS A 1003 17.61 42.74 -5.10
C LYS A 1003 16.43 42.48 -6.03
N ILE A 1004 16.28 41.26 -6.54
CA ILE A 1004 15.10 40.84 -7.29
C ILE A 1004 14.04 40.35 -6.31
N ASN A 1005 12.81 40.84 -6.49
CA ASN A 1005 11.67 40.42 -5.71
C ASN A 1005 11.12 39.10 -6.27
N ARG A 1006 11.19 38.03 -5.49
CA ARG A 1006 10.80 36.68 -5.90
C ARG A 1006 9.69 36.11 -5.01
N VAL A 1007 8.92 35.19 -5.58
CA VAL A 1007 7.94 34.39 -4.83
C VAL A 1007 8.54 33.01 -4.58
N LYS A 1008 8.72 32.68 -3.30
CA LYS A 1008 9.34 31.43 -2.85
C LYS A 1008 8.41 30.64 -1.95
N ILE A 1009 8.57 29.33 -1.94
CA ILE A 1009 7.82 28.40 -1.11
C ILE A 1009 8.69 27.97 0.06
N ILE A 1010 8.10 27.86 1.23
CA ILE A 1010 8.74 27.27 2.41
C ILE A 1010 8.74 25.76 2.27
N VAL A 1011 9.88 25.18 1.92
CA VAL A 1011 10.03 23.73 1.76
C VAL A 1011 10.23 23.03 3.11
N SER A 1012 10.95 23.67 4.04
CA SER A 1012 11.21 23.11 5.37
C SER A 1012 11.35 24.17 6.46
N LEU A 1013 10.92 23.81 7.67
CA LEU A 1013 11.02 24.60 8.90
C LEU A 1013 12.21 24.11 9.74
N ARG A 1014 13.32 24.85 9.74
CA ARG A 1014 14.60 24.42 10.36
C ARG A 1014 14.81 25.05 11.74
N ALA A 1015 13.99 24.66 12.72
CA ALA A 1015 14.02 25.22 14.08
C ALA A 1015 15.41 25.23 14.74
N SER A 1016 16.18 24.14 14.63
CA SER A 1016 17.54 24.05 15.21
C SER A 1016 18.54 25.05 14.62
N PHE A 1017 18.28 25.59 13.44
CA PHE A 1017 19.12 26.55 12.73
C PHE A 1017 18.51 27.96 12.72
N ASN A 1018 17.35 28.14 13.37
CA ASN A 1018 16.56 29.37 13.35
C ASN A 1018 16.35 29.95 11.94
N SER A 1019 16.03 29.10 10.97
CA SER A 1019 15.90 29.48 9.56
C SER A 1019 14.80 28.73 8.81
N LEU A 1020 14.43 29.26 7.64
CA LEU A 1020 13.53 28.64 6.67
C LEU A 1020 14.36 28.13 5.49
N GLN A 1021 13.97 26.99 4.93
CA GLN A 1021 14.53 26.50 3.67
C GLN A 1021 13.55 26.81 2.54
N LEU A 1022 13.96 27.67 1.60
CA LEU A 1022 13.11 28.22 0.54
C LEU A 1022 13.57 27.75 -0.84
N ALA A 1023 12.63 27.65 -1.77
CA ALA A 1023 12.85 27.46 -3.20
C ALA A 1023 11.89 28.35 -3.99
N GLU A 1024 12.26 28.77 -5.20
CA GLU A 1024 11.32 29.48 -6.08
C GLU A 1024 10.13 28.58 -6.45
N HIS A 1025 8.96 29.18 -6.67
CA HIS A 1025 7.72 28.41 -6.86
C HIS A 1025 7.73 27.49 -8.09
N LEU A 1026 8.59 27.80 -9.07
CA LEU A 1026 8.73 27.07 -10.32
C LEU A 1026 9.66 25.86 -10.21
N GLU A 1027 10.48 25.76 -9.15
CA GLU A 1027 11.52 24.74 -9.05
C GLU A 1027 10.94 23.35 -8.82
N GLY A 1028 11.31 22.41 -9.69
CA GLY A 1028 10.91 21.00 -9.65
C GLY A 1028 12.10 20.05 -9.66
N GLY A 1029 11.81 18.76 -9.86
CA GLY A 1029 12.81 17.69 -9.78
C GLY A 1029 13.24 17.38 -8.34
N VAL A 1030 14.36 16.65 -8.19
CA VAL A 1030 14.89 16.27 -6.87
C VAL A 1030 15.78 17.40 -6.36
N LEU A 1031 15.17 18.40 -5.72
CA LEU A 1031 15.83 19.65 -5.32
C LEU A 1031 17.13 19.47 -4.53
N GLN A 1032 17.20 18.48 -3.63
CA GLN A 1032 18.44 18.23 -2.89
C GLN A 1032 19.58 17.75 -3.82
N LYS A 1033 19.30 16.84 -4.76
CA LYS A 1033 20.30 16.39 -5.74
C LYS A 1033 20.77 17.55 -6.61
N ARG A 1034 19.85 18.42 -7.03
CA ARG A 1034 20.17 19.63 -7.80
C ARG A 1034 21.01 20.62 -7.01
N HIS A 1035 20.75 20.77 -5.72
CA HIS A 1035 21.58 21.60 -4.85
C HIS A 1035 22.99 21.02 -4.66
N ASP A 1036 23.10 19.70 -4.58
CA ASP A 1036 24.38 19.00 -4.40
C ASP A 1036 25.18 18.91 -5.72
N ASP A 1037 24.51 19.01 -6.87
CA ASP A 1037 25.11 19.03 -8.21
C ASP A 1037 25.68 20.43 -8.51
N GLN A 1038 26.98 20.50 -8.75
CA GLN A 1038 27.68 21.75 -9.03
C GLN A 1038 27.27 22.37 -10.36
N ASP A 1039 26.83 21.55 -11.32
CA ASP A 1039 26.46 21.98 -12.67
C ASP A 1039 24.98 22.41 -12.80
N ASP A 1040 24.13 22.08 -11.81
CA ASP A 1040 22.75 22.59 -11.77
C ASP A 1040 22.73 24.01 -11.17
N PRO A 1041 21.99 24.96 -11.77
CA PRO A 1041 21.93 26.33 -11.26
C PRO A 1041 21.14 26.48 -9.94
N PHE A 1042 20.33 25.50 -9.53
CA PHE A 1042 19.50 25.61 -8.34
C PHE A 1042 20.31 25.51 -7.05
N ARG A 1043 20.04 26.43 -6.12
CA ARG A 1043 20.57 26.39 -4.76
C ARG A 1043 19.47 26.69 -3.75
N TRP A 1044 19.52 26.00 -2.61
CA TRP A 1044 18.64 26.30 -1.49
C TRP A 1044 18.89 27.71 -0.95
N ASP A 1045 17.80 28.44 -0.69
CA ASP A 1045 17.84 29.68 0.08
C ASP A 1045 17.53 29.37 1.54
N PHE A 1046 18.57 29.46 2.38
CA PHE A 1046 18.47 29.27 3.82
C PHE A 1046 18.23 30.61 4.52
N ALA A 1047 16.98 31.07 4.48
CA ALA A 1047 16.58 32.36 5.02
C ALA A 1047 16.58 32.36 6.57
N ASN A 1048 17.55 33.05 7.18
CA ASN A 1048 17.57 33.28 8.62
C ASN A 1048 16.39 34.21 9.02
N ILE A 1049 15.69 33.86 10.09
CA ILE A 1049 14.53 34.62 10.58
C ILE A 1049 14.88 36.09 10.85
N SER A 1050 16.05 36.37 11.43
CA SER A 1050 16.44 37.74 11.76
C SER A 1050 16.64 38.63 10.52
N LYS A 1051 16.99 38.03 9.37
CA LYS A 1051 17.21 38.74 8.10
C LYS A 1051 15.95 38.90 7.24
N LEU A 1052 14.82 38.28 7.63
CA LEU A 1052 13.59 38.36 6.84
C LEU A 1052 13.03 39.77 6.77
N LYS A 1053 13.22 40.58 7.82
CA LYS A 1053 12.81 41.99 7.84
C LYS A 1053 13.56 42.80 6.77
N ASP A 1054 14.87 42.62 6.68
CA ASP A 1054 15.74 43.31 5.71
C ASP A 1054 15.41 42.92 4.27
N ARG A 1055 15.03 41.65 4.06
CA ARG A 1055 14.54 41.13 2.78
C ARG A 1055 13.10 41.54 2.45
N ARG A 1056 12.47 42.37 3.30
CA ARG A 1056 11.07 42.82 3.21
C ARG A 1056 10.10 41.66 2.99
N ALA A 1057 10.37 40.54 3.67
CA ALA A 1057 9.60 39.33 3.49
C ALA A 1057 8.15 39.56 3.93
N ARG A 1058 7.22 39.14 3.07
CA ARG A 1058 5.78 39.16 3.35
C ARG A 1058 5.16 37.84 2.93
N ARG A 1059 4.19 37.36 3.73
CA ARG A 1059 3.40 36.19 3.35
C ARG A 1059 2.45 36.54 2.22
N VAL A 1060 2.40 35.69 1.20
CA VAL A 1060 1.44 35.80 0.11
C VAL A 1060 0.60 34.53 0.06
N ARG A 1061 -0.62 34.63 -0.47
CA ARG A 1061 -1.46 33.47 -0.81
C ARG A 1061 -1.59 33.42 -2.32
N ILE A 1062 -1.48 32.22 -2.87
CA ILE A 1062 -1.65 31.97 -4.29
C ILE A 1062 -2.92 31.13 -4.44
N ASP A 1063 -3.90 31.63 -5.18
CA ASP A 1063 -5.12 30.89 -5.48
C ASP A 1063 -4.87 29.76 -6.50
N GLU A 1064 -5.89 28.99 -6.81
CA GLU A 1064 -5.80 27.79 -7.66
C GLU A 1064 -5.29 28.07 -9.07
N ILE A 1065 -5.54 29.28 -9.60
CA ILE A 1065 -5.11 29.72 -10.93
C ILE A 1065 -3.82 30.57 -10.90
N GLY A 1066 -3.15 30.66 -9.74
CA GLY A 1066 -1.83 31.30 -9.65
C GLY A 1066 -1.87 32.78 -9.27
N ARG A 1067 -3.00 33.34 -8.84
CA ARG A 1067 -3.06 34.77 -8.51
C ARG A 1067 -2.59 35.04 -7.10
N ILE A 1068 -1.75 36.06 -6.97
CA ILE A 1068 -1.15 36.47 -5.71
C ILE A 1068 -2.10 37.39 -4.95
N ARG A 1069 -2.32 37.09 -3.67
CA ARG A 1069 -2.93 37.99 -2.68
C ARG A 1069 -1.97 38.19 -1.52
N THR A 1070 -1.62 39.44 -1.22
CA THR A 1070 -0.76 39.76 -0.07
C THR A 1070 -1.52 39.55 1.24
N VAL A 1071 -0.85 38.94 2.22
CA VAL A 1071 -1.36 38.84 3.60
C VAL A 1071 -0.69 39.92 4.43
N ASN A 1072 -1.49 40.80 5.04
CA ASN A 1072 -0.99 41.86 5.90
C ASN A 1072 -0.31 41.30 7.15
N HIS A 1073 0.73 41.98 7.62
CA HIS A 1073 1.32 41.68 8.92
C HIS A 1073 0.28 41.83 10.05
N GLY A 1074 0.40 41.02 11.09
CA GLY A 1074 -0.56 40.96 12.18
C GLY A 1074 -1.77 40.06 11.91
N SER A 1075 -1.92 39.52 10.69
CA SER A 1075 -2.99 38.57 10.34
C SER A 1075 -2.50 37.12 10.37
N VAL A 1076 -3.24 36.25 11.05
CA VAL A 1076 -2.93 34.80 11.16
C VAL A 1076 -3.20 34.06 9.86
#